data_AF-A0A1E3QNF2-F1
#
_entry.id   AF-A0A1E3QNF2-F1
#
_cell.length_a   1.000
_cell.length_b   1.000
_cell.length_c   1.000
_cell.angle_alpha   90.00
_cell.angle_beta   90.00
_cell.angle_gamma   90.00
#
_symmetry.space_group_name_H-M   'P 1'
#
loop_
_entity.id
_entity.type
_entity.pdbx_description
1 polymer ?
#
loop_
_entity_poly.entity_id
_entity_poly.type
_entity_poly.pdbx_seq_one_letter_code
_entity_poly.pdbx_strand_id
1 'polypeptide(L)'
;MPHRPQKYAIMLLGCHNRRSFPVLRHFRALSVQFPQAEDGLLAKALASTFQKYLRQKVIYDTSPAKRLYPTLNDALVAVLIDNEARRTPSRKFAADMTHWGFFRSPKGLPPSLEVLVSYILYCVHYCCTPSAISATVEASAQRVTEIMDDNLLLMAQEFLQESASWEDIRSDPSQAVSLVSFYKYQSSDVLVDSRELPPPFLRTLQNCIAVFQLFSPAPPLFTSLSAWIASITAPTVTAACKRLAGMTDIPAFVMVDILQRNAKSTLELELLLQIYEMHAQEVHLVFEVEKPVLVNLIRSCMLYNSRRASKVLSHYLPLVDASSPAQRQFLNELMYEATKTTPANPHPGLPAHVFEVHQAIASILAQKSVAPLAVEGFLGLTTSVAAYSHTQSAKSLGYCEELIAASPQTPQLDVYYLVTKLKSSVTIDDVIKNFQFASEYNGKAYHMYPELWSELVAQLARLGLLNRKRAANLLQQIADLRIAIPSTMLSKLLSRLVGFQEMDNHVQRLYLPEASVASYLIRAYTDCIRNTNGCLNEPYRQFASFLDYTRYLYRSIVAPTTSHIGMMLFGEMHFQPERVFTLYELEYAKHGAEFPDERALYVLLSCASRNMKPRVGHREEYDSNKPHGMLMWGDKYAVQVAMAEFKRSVRTKMEKLERLEECPNDHLVYPSNNLWRAYLEVLVKFGYSEELTYVLSWWEDLEFVPSEHNLATLLVALPDGQAEALIRDVAKNHAVPSEVGGFSLALWPWPTVAMLEAFRLNEGRG
;
A
#
# COMPACT_ATOMS: atom_id res chain seq x y z
N MET A 1 45.91 13.53 34.03
CA MET A 1 45.05 13.63 32.83
C MET A 1 43.93 12.60 32.95
N PRO A 2 42.71 12.80 32.42
CA PRO A 2 42.23 13.90 31.58
C PRO A 2 41.12 14.76 32.23
N HIS A 3 40.81 15.86 31.56
CA HIS A 3 39.84 16.89 31.90
C HIS A 3 38.54 16.75 31.08
N ARG A 4 37.39 17.00 31.75
CA ARG A 4 36.07 17.47 31.27
C ARG A 4 35.13 16.44 30.60
N PRO A 5 33.83 16.45 30.99
CA PRO A 5 32.87 17.47 30.55
C PRO A 5 31.95 18.01 31.68
N GLN A 6 32.37 19.09 32.35
CA GLN A 6 31.50 19.87 33.26
C GLN A 6 31.29 21.32 32.78
N LYS A 7 31.90 21.71 31.65
CA LYS A 7 31.86 23.11 31.18
C LYS A 7 30.71 23.46 30.25
N TYR A 8 30.04 22.50 29.60
CA TYR A 8 28.98 22.83 28.63
C TYR A 8 27.64 23.19 29.28
N ALA A 9 27.27 22.55 30.40
CA ALA A 9 26.01 22.86 31.09
C ALA A 9 26.04 24.19 31.86
N ILE A 10 27.22 24.63 32.33
CA ILE A 10 27.38 25.86 33.12
C ILE A 10 27.55 27.10 32.23
N MET A 11 28.07 26.96 31.01
CA MET A 11 28.20 28.09 30.08
C MET A 11 26.86 28.52 29.47
N LEU A 12 25.92 27.60 29.24
CA LEU A 12 24.62 27.91 28.64
C LEU A 12 23.62 28.65 29.56
N LEU A 13 23.88 28.72 30.86
CA LEU A 13 23.02 29.44 31.83
C LEU A 13 23.69 30.68 32.44
N GLY A 14 24.89 31.00 31.97
CA GLY A 14 25.74 32.04 32.53
C GLY A 14 25.71 33.37 31.76
N CYS A 15 24.56 33.90 31.37
CA CYS A 15 24.44 35.30 30.93
C CYS A 15 23.08 35.91 31.31
N HIS A 16 23.14 36.90 32.23
CA HIS A 16 22.12 37.90 32.57
C HIS A 16 20.73 37.45 33.07
N ASN A 17 20.61 37.09 34.36
CA ASN A 17 19.69 37.76 35.30
C ASN A 17 19.81 37.27 36.75
N ARG A 18 19.85 38.20 37.72
CA ARG A 18 19.97 37.93 39.17
C ARG A 18 18.72 37.32 39.84
N ARG A 19 17.69 36.90 39.09
CA ARG A 19 16.42 36.39 39.65
C ARG A 19 16.21 34.87 39.56
N SER A 20 17.18 34.12 39.06
CA SER A 20 17.11 32.64 38.90
C SER A 20 17.62 31.83 40.10
N PHE A 21 17.85 32.48 41.24
CA PHE A 21 18.50 31.87 42.42
C PHE A 21 17.79 30.65 43.04
N PRO A 22 16.44 30.52 43.02
CA PRO A 22 15.77 29.36 43.64
C PRO A 22 15.97 28.04 42.88
N VAL A 23 16.04 28.08 41.54
CA VAL A 23 16.18 26.88 40.68
C VAL A 23 17.57 26.28 40.80
N LEU A 24 18.60 27.13 40.86
CA LEU A 24 19.99 26.71 41.07
C LEU A 24 20.21 26.05 42.44
N ARG A 25 19.47 26.47 43.47
CA ARG A 25 19.54 25.86 44.82
C ARG A 25 18.92 24.46 44.86
N HIS A 26 17.84 24.23 44.10
CA HIS A 26 17.24 22.90 43.94
C HIS A 26 18.11 21.97 43.08
N PHE A 27 18.72 22.49 42.02
CA PHE A 27 19.68 21.74 41.18
C PHE A 27 20.89 21.25 41.99
N ARG A 28 21.44 22.11 42.86
CA ARG A 28 22.57 21.76 43.72
C ARG A 28 22.22 20.75 44.81
N ALA A 29 20.96 20.71 45.26
CA ALA A 29 20.48 19.73 46.23
C ALA A 29 20.28 18.34 45.58
N LEU A 30 19.75 18.30 44.35
CA LEU A 30 19.55 17.05 43.61
C LEU A 30 20.86 16.41 43.15
N SER A 31 21.88 17.21 42.78
CA SER A 31 23.20 16.68 42.41
C SER A 31 23.98 16.09 43.60
N VAL A 32 23.64 16.50 44.83
CA VAL A 32 24.23 15.94 46.06
C VAL A 32 23.51 14.66 46.48
N GLN A 33 22.22 14.52 46.19
CA GLN A 33 21.44 13.33 46.54
C GLN A 33 21.64 12.14 45.59
N PHE A 34 22.09 12.35 44.35
CA PHE A 34 22.24 11.28 43.36
C PHE A 34 23.59 11.33 42.63
N PRO A 35 24.73 11.08 43.30
CA PRO A 35 26.05 11.14 42.68
C PRO A 35 26.36 9.99 41.71
N GLN A 36 25.50 8.96 41.61
CA GLN A 36 25.71 7.76 40.77
C GLN A 36 24.52 7.40 39.85
N ALA A 37 23.57 8.30 39.61
CA ALA A 37 22.46 8.00 38.71
C ALA A 37 22.91 8.07 37.24
N GLU A 38 22.66 7.02 36.47
CA GLU A 38 22.85 7.01 35.00
C GLU A 38 22.06 8.16 34.34
N ASP A 39 22.69 8.81 33.35
CA ASP A 39 22.28 10.08 32.73
C ASP A 39 20.80 10.10 32.26
N GLY A 40 20.22 8.94 31.92
CA GLY A 40 18.83 8.82 31.49
C GLY A 40 17.79 8.93 32.61
N LEU A 41 18.11 8.52 33.83
CA LEU A 41 17.22 8.59 34.99
C LEU A 41 17.15 10.01 35.56
N LEU A 42 18.28 10.72 35.56
CA LEU A 42 18.35 12.12 35.95
C LEU A 42 17.56 13.00 34.96
N ALA A 43 17.68 12.75 33.66
CA ALA A 43 16.92 13.46 32.62
C ALA A 43 15.40 13.23 32.73
N LYS A 44 14.95 11.99 32.99
CA LYS A 44 13.53 11.66 33.22
C LYS A 44 12.99 12.28 34.50
N ALA A 45 13.77 12.26 35.58
CA ALA A 45 13.39 12.89 36.85
C ALA A 45 13.30 14.42 36.71
N LEU A 46 14.23 15.04 35.98
CA LEU A 46 14.21 16.47 35.68
C LEU A 46 13.02 16.86 34.78
N ALA A 47 12.73 16.10 33.73
CA ALA A 47 11.58 16.34 32.85
C ALA A 47 10.23 16.20 33.60
N SER A 48 10.08 15.19 34.44
CA SER A 48 8.88 14.97 35.29
C SER A 48 8.69 16.10 36.32
N THR A 49 9.77 16.52 36.97
CA THR A 49 9.74 17.62 37.94
C THR A 49 9.44 18.96 37.27
N PHE A 50 9.96 19.19 36.07
CA PHE A 50 9.69 20.38 35.28
C PHE A 50 8.25 20.42 34.75
N GLN A 51 7.68 19.28 34.34
CA GLN A 51 6.25 19.16 33.99
C GLN A 51 5.34 19.42 35.19
N LYS A 52 5.67 18.94 36.39
CA LYS A 52 4.93 19.26 37.62
C LYS A 52 4.99 20.75 37.95
N TYR A 53 6.16 21.38 37.79
CA TYR A 53 6.34 22.81 38.01
C TYR A 53 5.52 23.66 37.02
N LEU A 54 5.48 23.28 35.74
CA LEU A 54 4.66 23.94 34.73
C LEU A 54 3.16 23.80 35.00
N ARG A 55 2.69 22.62 35.42
CA ARG A 55 1.28 22.41 35.79
C ARG A 55 0.85 23.24 37.00
N GLN A 56 1.74 23.50 37.96
CA GLN A 56 1.44 24.29 39.14
C GLN A 56 1.42 25.81 38.89
N LYS A 57 2.10 26.31 37.84
CA LYS A 57 2.21 27.76 37.58
C LYS A 57 1.29 28.32 36.49
N VAL A 58 0.60 27.47 35.72
CA VAL A 58 -0.33 27.92 34.66
C VAL A 58 -1.64 28.51 35.21
N ILE A 59 -1.87 28.48 36.54
CA ILE A 59 -3.12 28.98 37.15
C ILE A 59 -3.07 30.48 37.53
N TYR A 60 -1.91 31.17 37.51
CA TYR A 60 -1.90 32.61 37.79
C TYR A 60 -0.92 33.41 36.91
N ASP A 61 -1.51 34.36 36.18
CA ASP A 61 -0.97 35.63 35.70
C ASP A 61 -0.32 35.72 34.30
N THR A 62 -0.93 36.57 33.46
CA THR A 62 -0.70 36.79 32.03
C THR A 62 0.15 38.05 31.81
N SER A 63 1.47 37.95 31.96
CA SER A 63 2.35 39.08 31.62
C SER A 63 3.80 38.74 31.23
N PRO A 64 4.47 37.68 31.76
CA PRO A 64 5.85 37.39 31.35
C PRO A 64 5.96 36.49 30.10
N ALA A 65 4.84 36.03 29.52
CA ALA A 65 4.82 35.04 28.43
C ALA A 65 5.47 35.52 27.12
N LYS A 66 5.61 36.83 26.87
CA LYS A 66 6.16 37.33 25.59
C LYS A 66 7.69 37.27 25.45
N ARG A 67 8.46 37.03 26.53
CA ARG A 67 9.94 36.96 26.47
C ARG A 67 10.53 35.56 26.60
N LEU A 68 9.72 34.58 27.00
CA LEU A 68 10.11 33.16 27.06
C LEU A 68 9.83 32.41 25.75
N TYR A 69 9.03 32.98 24.85
CA TYR A 69 8.62 32.32 23.61
C TYR A 69 9.77 31.97 22.65
N PRO A 70 10.81 32.79 22.43
CA PRO A 70 11.89 32.44 21.49
C PRO A 70 12.71 31.25 21.99
N THR A 71 13.07 31.25 23.29
CA THR A 71 13.89 30.19 23.89
C THR A 71 13.10 28.89 24.14
N LEU A 72 11.78 28.98 24.36
CA LEU A 72 10.90 27.80 24.36
C LEU A 72 10.70 27.27 22.95
N ASN A 73 10.60 28.14 21.93
CA ASN A 73 10.45 27.71 20.54
C ASN A 73 11.72 27.01 20.06
N ASP A 74 12.92 27.46 20.45
CA ASP A 74 14.17 26.78 20.11
C ASP A 74 14.32 25.43 20.83
N ALA A 75 13.84 25.31 22.07
CA ALA A 75 13.81 24.03 22.79
C ALA A 75 12.71 23.08 22.25
N LEU A 76 11.56 23.60 21.82
CA LEU A 76 10.50 22.82 21.18
C LEU A 76 10.90 22.38 19.77
N VAL A 77 11.58 23.25 19.02
CA VAL A 77 12.17 22.97 17.70
C VAL A 77 13.29 21.95 17.86
N ALA A 78 14.13 22.01 18.90
CA ALA A 78 15.11 20.95 19.17
C ALA A 78 14.45 19.59 19.53
N VAL A 79 13.33 19.59 20.25
CA VAL A 79 12.56 18.36 20.56
C VAL A 79 11.73 17.87 19.36
N LEU A 80 11.31 18.76 18.47
CA LEU A 80 10.61 18.44 17.23
C LEU A 80 11.59 17.96 16.16
N ILE A 81 12.80 18.53 16.08
CA ILE A 81 13.93 18.05 15.28
C ILE A 81 14.41 16.70 15.83
N ASP A 82 14.46 16.49 17.16
CA ASP A 82 14.76 15.16 17.74
C ASP A 82 13.65 14.13 17.51
N ASN A 83 12.39 14.57 17.32
CA ASN A 83 11.26 13.71 16.93
C ASN A 83 11.14 13.50 15.41
N GLU A 84 11.57 14.44 14.57
CA GLU A 84 11.72 14.28 13.11
C GLU A 84 12.95 13.42 12.79
N ALA A 85 14.03 13.54 13.55
CA ALA A 85 15.20 12.65 13.51
C ALA A 85 14.89 11.22 14.00
N ARG A 86 13.75 10.99 14.65
CA ARG A 86 13.21 9.64 14.93
C ARG A 86 12.42 9.07 13.75
N ARG A 87 12.08 9.88 12.74
CA ARG A 87 11.27 9.51 11.57
C ARG A 87 12.07 9.45 10.27
N THR A 88 13.40 9.61 10.32
CA THR A 88 14.26 9.52 9.14
C THR A 88 14.28 8.10 8.57
N PRO A 89 14.36 7.94 7.23
CA PRO A 89 14.48 6.65 6.57
C PRO A 89 15.63 5.79 7.12
N SER A 90 16.71 6.45 7.56
CA SER A 90 17.91 5.81 8.12
C SER A 90 17.68 5.10 9.46
N ARG A 91 16.78 5.61 10.31
CA ARG A 91 16.41 4.94 11.57
C ARG A 91 15.34 3.87 11.39
N LYS A 92 14.43 4.01 10.42
CA LYS A 92 13.53 2.93 10.03
C LYS A 92 14.34 1.75 9.46
N PHE A 93 15.28 2.02 8.56
CA PHE A 93 16.22 1.03 8.06
C PHE A 93 17.04 0.39 9.20
N ALA A 94 17.55 1.18 10.15
CA ALA A 94 18.27 0.63 11.32
C ALA A 94 17.38 -0.16 12.30
N ALA A 95 16.12 0.24 12.49
CA ALA A 95 15.12 -0.45 13.31
C ALA A 95 14.61 -1.74 12.66
N ASP A 96 14.40 -1.72 11.34
CA ASP A 96 14.12 -2.89 10.52
C ASP A 96 15.33 -3.85 10.62
N MET A 97 16.56 -3.35 10.49
CA MET A 97 17.80 -4.12 10.73
C MET A 97 17.98 -4.59 12.19
N THR A 98 17.28 -4.07 13.19
CA THR A 98 17.32 -4.61 14.56
C THR A 98 16.20 -5.61 14.83
N HIS A 99 15.04 -5.43 14.18
CA HIS A 99 13.87 -6.30 14.30
C HIS A 99 14.08 -7.68 13.65
N TRP A 100 15.02 -7.78 12.70
CA TRP A 100 15.40 -9.02 12.01
C TRP A 100 16.51 -9.82 12.75
N GLY A 101 16.83 -9.50 14.00
CA GLY A 101 17.75 -10.31 14.83
C GLY A 101 19.25 -10.22 14.50
N PHE A 102 19.66 -9.29 13.62
CA PHE A 102 20.99 -9.22 13.00
C PHE A 102 22.24 -9.06 13.92
N PHE A 103 22.09 -8.74 15.21
CA PHE A 103 23.23 -8.43 16.10
C PHE A 103 23.64 -9.55 17.07
N ARG A 104 23.17 -10.79 16.85
CA ARG A 104 23.58 -11.95 17.67
C ARG A 104 24.01 -13.13 16.81
N SER A 105 25.10 -12.98 16.06
CA SER A 105 25.89 -14.16 15.69
C SER A 105 26.61 -14.69 16.93
N PRO A 106 26.59 -16.00 17.24
CA PRO A 106 27.48 -16.59 18.22
C PRO A 106 28.94 -16.26 17.86
N LYS A 107 29.76 -15.91 18.86
CA LYS A 107 31.20 -15.66 18.65
C LYS A 107 31.82 -16.84 17.89
N GLY A 108 32.40 -16.58 16.71
CA GLY A 108 33.17 -17.56 15.92
C GLY A 108 32.46 -18.20 14.72
N LEU A 109 31.23 -17.80 14.36
CA LEU A 109 30.60 -18.21 13.09
C LEU A 109 30.66 -17.08 12.06
N PRO A 110 30.94 -17.40 10.77
CA PRO A 110 30.91 -16.41 9.70
C PRO A 110 29.51 -15.76 9.61
N PRO A 111 29.42 -14.46 9.25
CA PRO A 111 28.15 -13.78 9.10
C PRO A 111 27.38 -14.45 7.95
N SER A 112 26.06 -14.60 8.10
CA SER A 112 25.24 -15.06 6.99
C SER A 112 25.39 -14.08 5.80
N LEU A 113 25.22 -14.59 4.58
CA LEU A 113 25.25 -13.77 3.36
C LEU A 113 24.32 -12.55 3.46
N GLU A 114 23.16 -12.74 4.12
CA GLU A 114 22.17 -11.70 4.40
C GLU A 114 22.73 -10.56 5.28
N VAL A 115 23.44 -10.89 6.37
CA VAL A 115 24.10 -9.91 7.24
C VAL A 115 25.10 -9.07 6.45
N LEU A 116 25.90 -9.73 5.59
CA LEU A 116 26.91 -9.06 4.79
C LEU A 116 26.32 -8.13 3.73
N VAL A 117 25.27 -8.56 3.02
CA VAL A 117 24.55 -7.74 2.04
C VAL A 117 23.85 -6.56 2.71
N SER A 118 23.26 -6.78 3.88
CA SER A 118 22.68 -5.74 4.73
C SER A 118 23.72 -4.68 5.12
N TYR A 119 24.94 -5.09 5.48
CA TYR A 119 26.03 -4.16 5.75
C TYR A 119 26.49 -3.39 4.51
N ILE A 120 26.58 -4.05 3.36
CA ILE A 120 26.90 -3.38 2.09
C ILE A 120 25.84 -2.32 1.79
N LEU A 121 24.54 -2.65 1.91
CA LEU A 121 23.43 -1.70 1.73
C LEU A 121 23.52 -0.52 2.71
N TYR A 122 23.86 -0.78 3.97
CA TYR A 122 24.08 0.26 4.96
C TYR A 122 25.20 1.22 4.55
N CYS A 123 26.38 0.70 4.21
CA CYS A 123 27.51 1.52 3.77
C CYS A 123 27.17 2.32 2.50
N VAL A 124 26.51 1.71 1.53
CA VAL A 124 26.06 2.37 0.29
C VAL A 124 25.08 3.51 0.59
N HIS A 125 24.10 3.30 1.47
CA HIS A 125 23.16 4.33 1.90
C HIS A 125 23.86 5.53 2.54
N TYR A 126 24.85 5.29 3.40
CA TYR A 126 25.60 6.35 4.07
C TYR A 126 26.59 7.07 3.15
N CYS A 127 27.12 6.40 2.14
CA CYS A 127 27.86 7.06 1.05
C CYS A 127 26.96 8.02 0.23
N CYS A 128 25.64 7.80 0.22
CA CYS A 128 24.69 8.60 -0.55
C CYS A 128 23.95 9.67 0.25
N THR A 129 23.96 9.61 1.59
CA THR A 129 23.26 10.60 2.41
C THR A 129 24.06 11.90 2.49
N PRO A 130 23.40 13.07 2.31
CA PRO A 130 24.09 14.36 2.34
C PRO A 130 24.72 14.61 3.72
N SER A 131 25.90 15.22 3.73
CA SER A 131 26.77 15.51 4.88
C SER A 131 26.18 16.36 6.01
N ALA A 132 24.89 16.72 5.96
CA ALA A 132 24.14 17.35 7.05
C ALA A 132 23.64 16.33 8.09
N ILE A 133 24.44 15.30 8.35
CA ILE A 133 24.15 14.27 9.35
C ILE A 133 24.46 14.86 10.73
N SER A 134 23.54 14.75 11.69
CA SER A 134 23.81 15.23 13.06
C SER A 134 24.96 14.44 13.66
N ALA A 135 25.80 15.09 14.48
CA ALA A 135 26.94 14.47 15.17
C ALA A 135 26.58 13.17 15.92
N THR A 136 25.31 13.01 16.32
CA THR A 136 24.76 11.80 16.94
C THR A 136 24.62 10.61 15.99
N VAL A 137 24.21 10.85 14.74
CA VAL A 137 24.14 9.80 13.70
C VAL A 137 25.54 9.47 13.22
N GLU A 138 26.41 10.46 13.13
CA GLU A 138 27.84 10.28 12.81
C GLU A 138 28.54 9.43 13.90
N ALA A 139 28.31 9.71 15.19
CA ALA A 139 28.83 8.92 16.30
C ALA A 139 28.22 7.50 16.39
N SER A 140 26.95 7.34 16.04
CA SER A 140 26.30 6.01 16.00
C SER A 140 26.81 5.19 14.83
N ALA A 141 26.98 5.82 13.67
CA ALA A 141 27.57 5.20 12.50
C ALA A 141 29.04 4.85 12.75
N GLN A 142 29.84 5.74 13.33
CA GLN A 142 31.21 5.45 13.77
C GLN A 142 31.27 4.27 14.73
N ARG A 143 30.38 4.19 15.72
CA ARG A 143 30.33 3.03 16.63
C ARG A 143 29.97 1.73 15.92
N VAL A 144 29.02 1.78 14.99
CA VAL A 144 28.66 0.63 14.17
C VAL A 144 29.84 0.23 13.29
N THR A 145 30.51 1.18 12.65
CA THR A 145 31.72 0.97 11.86
C THR A 145 32.89 0.45 12.71
N GLU A 146 33.09 0.92 13.94
CA GLU A 146 34.14 0.43 14.86
C GLU A 146 33.85 -1.01 15.30
N ILE A 147 32.62 -1.31 15.71
CA ILE A 147 32.20 -2.67 16.08
C ILE A 147 32.26 -3.61 14.87
N MET A 148 31.92 -3.11 13.69
CA MET A 148 31.96 -3.87 12.45
C MET A 148 33.38 -4.06 11.96
N ASP A 149 34.22 -3.03 11.95
CA ASP A 149 35.62 -3.13 11.59
C ASP A 149 36.30 -4.09 12.56
N ASP A 150 36.08 -4.02 13.88
CA ASP A 150 36.69 -4.97 14.81
C ASP A 150 36.27 -6.43 14.53
N ASN A 151 34.99 -6.70 14.23
CA ASN A 151 34.52 -8.06 13.94
C ASN A 151 34.84 -8.54 12.52
N LEU A 152 34.67 -7.71 11.49
CA LEU A 152 35.03 -8.01 10.10
C LEU A 152 36.54 -8.11 9.96
N LEU A 153 37.33 -7.32 10.68
CA LEU A 153 38.78 -7.40 10.69
C LEU A 153 39.23 -8.62 11.47
N LEU A 154 38.59 -9.01 12.59
CA LEU A 154 38.86 -10.30 13.23
C LEU A 154 38.55 -11.48 12.31
N MET A 155 37.38 -11.49 11.66
CA MET A 155 36.96 -12.57 10.77
C MET A 155 37.78 -12.61 9.49
N ALA A 156 38.06 -11.45 8.90
CA ALA A 156 38.99 -11.33 7.80
C ALA A 156 40.37 -11.83 8.27
N GLN A 157 40.87 -11.46 9.45
CA GLN A 157 42.16 -11.89 10.01
C GLN A 157 42.23 -13.40 10.27
N GLU A 158 41.17 -14.01 10.78
CA GLU A 158 41.06 -15.46 10.99
C GLU A 158 41.04 -16.21 9.65
N PHE A 159 40.28 -15.71 8.67
CA PHE A 159 40.23 -16.26 7.30
C PHE A 159 41.51 -15.97 6.48
N LEU A 160 42.20 -14.87 6.82
CA LEU A 160 43.46 -14.38 6.27
C LEU A 160 44.67 -15.21 6.72
N GLN A 161 44.64 -15.73 7.94
CA GLN A 161 45.68 -16.64 8.42
C GLN A 161 45.73 -17.93 7.58
N GLU A 162 44.66 -18.24 6.84
CA GLU A 162 44.57 -19.37 5.92
C GLU A 162 44.79 -19.00 4.43
N SER A 163 44.76 -17.70 4.05
CA SER A 163 44.81 -17.27 2.65
C SER A 163 45.90 -16.21 2.37
N ALA A 164 46.99 -16.63 1.72
CA ALA A 164 48.18 -15.83 1.47
C ALA A 164 48.04 -14.66 0.46
N SER A 165 46.84 -14.32 -0.01
CA SER A 165 46.63 -13.48 -1.23
C SER A 165 45.73 -12.25 -1.05
N TRP A 166 45.58 -11.70 0.17
CA TRP A 166 44.64 -10.60 0.39
C TRP A 166 44.99 -9.29 -0.33
N GLU A 167 46.27 -9.08 -0.65
CA GLU A 167 46.67 -7.93 -1.48
C GLU A 167 46.13 -8.05 -2.91
N ASP A 168 45.85 -9.26 -3.40
CA ASP A 168 45.23 -9.52 -4.71
C ASP A 168 43.69 -9.39 -4.68
N ILE A 169 43.06 -9.43 -3.50
CA ILE A 169 41.60 -9.36 -3.29
C ILE A 169 41.17 -7.98 -2.78
N ARG A 170 42.03 -6.95 -2.88
CA ARG A 170 41.55 -5.57 -2.73
C ARG A 170 40.51 -5.33 -3.81
N SER A 171 39.25 -5.24 -3.39
CA SER A 171 38.14 -4.95 -4.28
C SER A 171 38.49 -3.71 -5.09
N ASP A 172 38.37 -3.82 -6.41
CA ASP A 172 38.58 -2.70 -7.32
C ASP A 172 37.72 -1.54 -6.80
N PRO A 173 38.32 -0.37 -6.44
CA PRO A 173 37.57 0.79 -5.96
C PRO A 173 36.41 1.15 -6.89
N SER A 174 36.52 0.82 -8.19
CA SER A 174 35.47 0.99 -9.18
C SER A 174 34.18 0.24 -8.82
N GLN A 175 34.24 -0.92 -8.16
CA GLN A 175 33.09 -1.71 -7.75
C GLN A 175 32.29 -1.02 -6.63
N ALA A 176 32.99 -0.51 -5.61
CA ALA A 176 32.36 0.25 -4.54
C ALA A 176 31.73 1.54 -5.08
N VAL A 177 32.44 2.26 -5.95
CA VAL A 177 31.94 3.47 -6.63
C VAL A 177 30.75 3.12 -7.52
N SER A 178 30.79 2.01 -8.25
CA SER A 178 29.69 1.56 -9.11
C SER A 178 28.43 1.21 -8.31
N LEU A 179 28.55 0.54 -7.16
CA LEU A 179 27.40 0.29 -6.27
C LEU A 179 26.81 1.58 -5.71
N VAL A 180 27.64 2.53 -5.30
CA VAL A 180 27.19 3.84 -4.80
C VAL A 180 26.50 4.64 -5.91
N SER A 181 27.08 4.63 -7.11
CA SER A 181 26.53 5.24 -8.32
C SER A 181 25.17 4.65 -8.67
N PHE A 182 25.09 3.32 -8.68
CA PHE A 182 23.85 2.61 -8.92
C PHE A 182 22.78 2.93 -7.87
N TYR A 183 23.13 2.92 -6.57
CA TYR A 183 22.16 3.23 -5.53
C TYR A 183 21.64 4.67 -5.61
N LYS A 184 22.54 5.62 -5.90
CA LYS A 184 22.21 7.05 -5.98
C LYS A 184 21.43 7.43 -7.24
N TYR A 185 21.79 6.85 -8.38
CA TYR A 185 21.29 7.25 -9.70
C TYR A 185 20.49 6.18 -10.44
N GLN A 186 20.33 4.99 -9.85
CA GLN A 186 19.70 3.82 -10.48
C GLN A 186 20.39 3.35 -11.78
N SER A 187 21.64 3.78 -12.00
CA SER A 187 22.47 3.48 -13.16
C SER A 187 23.93 3.28 -12.74
N SER A 188 24.55 2.24 -13.28
CA SER A 188 26.00 1.98 -13.17
C SER A 188 26.82 2.86 -14.12
N ASP A 189 26.19 3.50 -15.10
CA ASP A 189 26.87 4.30 -16.13
C ASP A 189 27.22 5.71 -15.64
N VAL A 190 26.50 6.19 -14.62
CA VAL A 190 26.70 7.51 -14.01
C VAL A 190 27.63 7.36 -12.81
N LEU A 191 28.94 7.42 -13.04
CA LEU A 191 29.93 7.28 -11.97
C LEU A 191 29.96 8.50 -11.04
N VAL A 192 29.82 8.26 -9.74
CA VAL A 192 30.08 9.24 -8.68
C VAL A 192 31.60 9.45 -8.55
N ASP A 193 32.05 10.70 -8.42
CA ASP A 193 33.46 10.96 -8.10
C ASP A 193 33.77 10.39 -6.69
N SER A 194 34.69 9.43 -6.62
CA SER A 194 35.10 8.82 -5.36
C SER A 194 35.60 9.82 -4.31
N ARG A 195 36.04 11.01 -4.75
CA ARG A 195 36.49 12.10 -3.87
C ARG A 195 35.34 12.79 -3.13
N GLU A 196 34.12 12.68 -3.64
CA GLU A 196 32.91 13.21 -3.00
C GLU A 196 32.35 12.26 -1.93
N LEU A 197 32.82 11.01 -1.90
CA LEU A 197 32.34 10.00 -0.97
C LEU A 197 33.08 10.08 0.36
N PRO A 198 32.40 9.86 1.51
CA PRO A 198 33.07 9.85 2.80
C PRO A 198 34.12 8.70 2.86
N PRO A 199 35.41 9.00 3.07
CA PRO A 199 36.49 8.00 3.07
C PRO A 199 36.28 6.79 4.00
N PRO A 200 35.77 6.95 5.25
CA PRO A 200 35.58 5.79 6.12
C PRO A 200 34.53 4.82 5.57
N PHE A 201 33.37 5.32 5.09
CA PHE A 201 32.32 4.46 4.55
C PHE A 201 32.71 3.81 3.23
N LEU A 202 33.45 4.51 2.37
CA LEU A 202 33.96 3.94 1.13
C LEU A 202 34.94 2.78 1.41
N ARG A 203 35.81 2.94 2.41
CA ARG A 203 36.75 1.88 2.82
C ARG A 203 36.02 0.69 3.45
N THR A 204 35.06 0.92 4.34
CA THR A 204 34.24 -0.17 4.91
C THR A 204 33.46 -0.88 3.82
N LEU A 205 32.89 -0.16 2.85
CA LEU A 205 32.20 -0.75 1.70
C LEU A 205 33.13 -1.65 0.87
N GLN A 206 34.35 -1.19 0.57
CA GLN A 206 35.36 -1.97 -0.14
C GLN A 206 35.71 -3.26 0.61
N ASN A 207 35.87 -3.18 1.93
CA ASN A 207 36.13 -4.33 2.79
C ASN A 207 34.96 -5.32 2.77
N CYS A 208 33.72 -4.84 2.89
CA CYS A 208 32.54 -5.69 2.83
C CYS A 208 32.39 -6.41 1.48
N ILE A 209 32.69 -5.73 0.36
CA ILE A 209 32.66 -6.35 -0.97
C ILE A 209 33.76 -7.41 -1.10
N ALA A 210 34.96 -7.15 -0.59
CA ALA A 210 36.05 -8.12 -0.61
C ALA A 210 35.70 -9.37 0.23
N VAL A 211 35.14 -9.18 1.42
CA VAL A 211 34.64 -10.27 2.26
C VAL A 211 33.52 -11.05 1.55
N PHE A 212 32.62 -10.37 0.85
CA PHE A 212 31.55 -11.01 0.08
C PHE A 212 32.10 -11.90 -1.03
N GLN A 213 33.13 -11.44 -1.73
CA GLN A 213 33.80 -12.21 -2.77
C GLN A 213 34.49 -13.47 -2.24
N LEU A 214 34.95 -13.44 -0.99
CA LEU A 214 35.54 -14.61 -0.33
C LEU A 214 34.51 -15.67 0.08
N PHE A 215 33.29 -15.25 0.46
CA PHE A 215 32.25 -16.15 0.95
C PHE A 215 31.49 -16.90 -0.16
N SER A 216 31.64 -16.52 -1.42
CA SER A 216 30.87 -17.10 -2.51
C SER A 216 31.76 -17.83 -3.52
N PRO A 217 31.63 -19.16 -3.67
CA PRO A 217 32.59 -19.98 -4.41
C PRO A 217 32.51 -19.90 -5.95
N ALA A 218 31.65 -19.05 -6.55
CA ALA A 218 31.42 -19.04 -8.01
C ALA A 218 31.38 -17.63 -8.64
N PRO A 219 32.27 -17.26 -9.58
CA PRO A 219 32.16 -16.03 -10.38
C PRO A 219 31.03 -16.09 -11.43
N PRO A 220 30.41 -14.96 -11.86
CA PRO A 220 30.73 -13.56 -11.54
C PRO A 220 29.88 -12.97 -10.38
N LEU A 221 30.55 -12.69 -9.26
CA LEU A 221 29.94 -12.36 -7.96
C LEU A 221 29.40 -10.93 -7.82
N PHE A 222 30.10 -9.97 -8.43
CA PHE A 222 29.73 -8.56 -8.29
C PHE A 222 28.46 -8.21 -9.09
N THR A 223 28.29 -8.81 -10.27
CA THR A 223 27.05 -8.67 -11.05
C THR A 223 25.85 -9.20 -10.27
N SER A 224 25.99 -10.36 -9.62
CA SER A 224 24.93 -10.93 -8.78
C SER A 224 24.61 -10.06 -7.56
N LEU A 225 25.64 -9.60 -6.83
CA LEU A 225 25.46 -8.68 -5.70
C LEU A 225 24.77 -7.38 -6.12
N SER A 226 25.20 -6.79 -7.24
CA SER A 226 24.60 -5.57 -7.77
C SER A 226 23.14 -5.77 -8.16
N ALA A 227 22.80 -6.91 -8.77
CA ALA A 227 21.43 -7.27 -9.12
C ALA A 227 20.55 -7.51 -7.88
N TRP A 228 21.08 -8.14 -6.83
CA TRP A 228 20.38 -8.33 -5.56
C TRP A 228 20.08 -6.99 -4.87
N ILE A 229 21.07 -6.10 -4.80
CA ILE A 229 20.90 -4.75 -4.26
C ILE A 229 19.90 -3.95 -5.11
N ALA A 230 20.00 -4.05 -6.44
CA ALA A 230 19.06 -3.45 -7.37
C ALA A 230 17.63 -3.95 -7.17
N SER A 231 17.47 -5.24 -6.89
CA SER A 231 16.19 -5.85 -6.57
C SER A 231 15.64 -5.31 -5.25
N ILE A 232 16.40 -5.38 -4.15
CA ILE A 232 16.01 -4.93 -2.81
C ILE A 232 15.65 -3.43 -2.80
N THR A 233 16.35 -2.63 -3.57
CA THR A 233 16.09 -1.18 -3.66
C THR A 233 15.00 -0.81 -4.66
N ALA A 234 14.51 -1.76 -5.46
CA ALA A 234 13.48 -1.49 -6.45
C ALA A 234 12.15 -1.08 -5.79
N PRO A 235 11.37 -0.16 -6.39
CA PRO A 235 10.14 0.36 -5.79
C PRO A 235 8.90 -0.54 -5.97
N THR A 236 9.00 -1.59 -6.79
CA THR A 236 7.89 -2.48 -7.15
C THR A 236 8.34 -3.94 -7.27
N VAL A 237 7.39 -4.87 -7.25
CA VAL A 237 7.66 -6.31 -7.46
C VAL A 237 8.20 -6.55 -8.87
N THR A 238 7.55 -5.98 -9.89
CA THR A 238 7.99 -6.14 -11.28
C THR A 238 9.40 -5.60 -11.50
N ALA A 239 9.72 -4.43 -10.93
CA ALA A 239 11.06 -3.87 -11.06
C ALA A 239 12.11 -4.75 -10.37
N ALA A 240 11.82 -5.28 -9.19
CA ALA A 240 12.70 -6.24 -8.51
C ALA A 240 12.94 -7.49 -9.35
N CYS A 241 11.87 -8.12 -9.86
CA CYS A 241 11.98 -9.31 -10.69
C CYS A 241 12.77 -9.04 -11.98
N LYS A 242 12.55 -7.88 -12.63
CA LYS A 242 13.32 -7.45 -13.82
C LYS A 242 14.82 -7.33 -13.52
N ARG A 243 15.22 -6.90 -12.32
CA ARG A 243 16.64 -6.81 -11.93
C ARG A 243 17.29 -8.18 -11.73
N LEU A 244 16.49 -9.21 -11.43
CA LEU A 244 16.94 -10.60 -11.25
C LEU A 244 16.74 -11.46 -12.51
N ALA A 245 16.28 -10.87 -13.62
CA ALA A 245 15.98 -11.62 -14.83
C ALA A 245 17.23 -12.34 -15.36
N GLY A 246 17.09 -13.64 -15.61
CA GLY A 246 18.19 -14.50 -16.09
C GLY A 246 19.12 -15.02 -15.00
N MET A 247 18.91 -14.67 -13.72
CA MET A 247 19.65 -15.24 -12.60
C MET A 247 19.02 -16.57 -12.16
N THR A 248 19.86 -17.57 -11.89
CA THR A 248 19.43 -18.90 -11.41
C THR A 248 19.66 -19.11 -9.92
N ASP A 249 20.59 -18.37 -9.33
CA ASP A 249 20.97 -18.50 -7.92
C ASP A 249 20.61 -17.20 -7.18
N ILE A 250 19.38 -17.15 -6.68
CA ILE A 250 18.83 -16.00 -5.95
C ILE A 250 18.75 -16.40 -4.46
N PRO A 251 19.44 -15.68 -3.56
CA PRO A 251 19.39 -15.99 -2.14
C PRO A 251 17.98 -15.85 -1.55
N ALA A 252 17.64 -16.72 -0.59
CA ALA A 252 16.34 -16.73 0.08
C ALA A 252 15.93 -15.36 0.66
N PHE A 253 16.86 -14.59 1.23
CA PHE A 253 16.55 -13.27 1.79
C PHE A 253 16.11 -12.25 0.72
N VAL A 254 16.63 -12.36 -0.51
CA VAL A 254 16.21 -11.51 -1.64
C VAL A 254 14.80 -11.90 -2.09
N MET A 255 14.51 -13.20 -2.13
CA MET A 255 13.17 -13.70 -2.49
C MET A 255 12.13 -13.30 -1.44
N VAL A 256 12.47 -13.44 -0.17
CA VAL A 256 11.68 -12.97 0.97
C VAL A 256 11.38 -11.49 0.86
N ASP A 257 12.38 -10.65 0.58
CA ASP A 257 12.18 -9.21 0.42
C ASP A 257 11.13 -8.93 -0.68
N ILE A 258 11.21 -9.64 -1.80
CA ILE A 258 10.22 -9.53 -2.88
C ILE A 258 8.84 -9.97 -2.39
N LEU A 259 8.75 -11.13 -1.72
CA LEU A 259 7.51 -11.73 -1.23
C LEU A 259 6.79 -10.89 -0.16
N GLN A 260 7.51 -10.04 0.57
CA GLN A 260 6.94 -9.13 1.56
C GLN A 260 6.43 -7.80 0.96
N ARG A 261 6.71 -7.52 -0.32
CA ARG A 261 6.22 -6.30 -0.98
C ARG A 261 4.74 -6.41 -1.27
N ASN A 262 4.01 -5.33 -0.98
CA ASN A 262 2.60 -5.25 -1.39
C ASN A 262 2.51 -5.20 -2.92
N ALA A 263 1.78 -6.14 -3.51
CA ALA A 263 1.46 -6.08 -4.93
C ALA A 263 0.71 -4.78 -5.25
N LYS A 264 1.06 -4.13 -6.35
CA LYS A 264 0.39 -2.92 -6.86
C LYS A 264 -0.55 -3.20 -8.03
N SER A 265 -0.50 -4.41 -8.59
CA SER A 265 -1.31 -4.85 -9.72
C SER A 265 -1.53 -6.37 -9.67
N THR A 266 -2.47 -6.87 -10.49
CA THR A 266 -2.67 -8.31 -10.69
C THR A 266 -1.40 -9.00 -11.21
N LEU A 267 -0.66 -8.36 -12.12
CA LEU A 267 0.62 -8.89 -12.61
C LEU A 267 1.63 -9.06 -11.47
N GLU A 268 1.74 -8.08 -10.58
CA GLU A 268 2.63 -8.19 -9.42
C GLU A 268 2.20 -9.29 -8.45
N LEU A 269 0.89 -9.49 -8.25
CA LEU A 269 0.40 -10.62 -7.46
C LEU A 269 0.87 -11.95 -8.08
N GLU A 270 0.70 -12.15 -9.39
CA GLU A 270 1.08 -13.41 -10.04
C GLU A 270 2.60 -13.64 -9.97
N LEU A 271 3.43 -12.59 -10.08
CA LEU A 271 4.87 -12.68 -9.82
C LEU A 271 5.18 -13.15 -8.39
N LEU A 272 4.49 -12.60 -7.39
CA LEU A 272 4.67 -13.02 -5.99
C LEU A 272 4.26 -14.48 -5.79
N LEU A 273 3.15 -14.90 -6.39
CA LEU A 273 2.67 -16.28 -6.32
C LEU A 273 3.65 -17.25 -6.97
N GLN A 274 4.18 -16.90 -8.15
CA GLN A 274 5.18 -17.71 -8.84
C GLN A 274 6.45 -17.90 -8.00
N ILE A 275 6.98 -16.81 -7.42
CA ILE A 275 8.16 -16.88 -6.53
C ILE A 275 7.86 -17.75 -5.31
N TYR A 276 6.69 -17.55 -4.69
CA TYR A 276 6.31 -18.33 -3.51
C TYR A 276 6.18 -19.82 -3.84
N GLU A 277 5.56 -20.18 -4.95
CA GLU A 277 5.37 -21.56 -5.37
C GLU A 277 6.70 -22.28 -5.65
N MET A 278 7.65 -21.60 -6.28
CA MET A 278 8.98 -22.15 -6.55
C MET A 278 9.81 -22.34 -5.27
N HIS A 279 9.62 -21.47 -4.27
CA HIS A 279 10.50 -21.39 -3.09
C HIS A 279 9.78 -21.59 -1.74
N ALA A 280 8.56 -22.13 -1.74
CA ALA A 280 7.72 -22.22 -0.53
C ALA A 280 8.41 -22.94 0.62
N GLN A 281 9.15 -24.01 0.32
CA GLN A 281 9.89 -24.78 1.31
C GLN A 281 11.05 -23.97 1.93
N GLU A 282 11.81 -23.25 1.10
CA GLU A 282 12.92 -22.39 1.56
C GLU A 282 12.41 -21.24 2.43
N VAL A 283 11.28 -20.64 2.06
CA VAL A 283 10.62 -19.60 2.85
C VAL A 283 10.11 -20.16 4.18
N HIS A 284 9.51 -21.36 4.18
CA HIS A 284 8.99 -22.01 5.39
C HIS A 284 10.09 -22.33 6.42
N LEU A 285 11.29 -22.69 5.95
CA LEU A 285 12.43 -22.94 6.84
C LEU A 285 12.85 -21.71 7.65
N VAL A 286 12.43 -20.50 7.24
CA VAL A 286 12.70 -19.24 7.93
C VAL A 286 11.43 -18.77 8.68
N PHE A 287 11.13 -19.45 9.78
CA PHE A 287 9.86 -19.33 10.52
C PHE A 287 9.41 -17.89 10.88
N GLU A 288 10.33 -17.01 11.27
CA GLU A 288 9.99 -15.61 11.63
C GLU A 288 9.55 -14.78 10.42
N VAL A 289 10.06 -15.14 9.24
CA VAL A 289 9.88 -14.43 7.98
C VAL A 289 8.65 -14.91 7.22
N GLU A 290 8.23 -16.15 7.46
CA GLU A 290 7.08 -16.77 6.80
C GLU A 290 5.76 -16.04 7.08
N LYS A 291 5.53 -15.60 8.32
CA LYS A 291 4.27 -14.93 8.72
C LYS A 291 3.95 -13.69 7.88
N PRO A 292 4.84 -12.68 7.78
CA PRO A 292 4.55 -11.49 6.99
C PRO A 292 4.39 -11.79 5.50
N VAL A 293 5.12 -12.78 4.96
CA VAL A 293 4.96 -13.24 3.57
C VAL A 293 3.56 -13.77 3.32
N LEU A 294 3.10 -14.73 4.12
CA LEU A 294 1.77 -15.33 3.94
C LEU A 294 0.64 -14.32 4.14
N VAL A 295 0.75 -13.46 5.15
CA VAL A 295 -0.23 -12.39 5.36
C VAL A 295 -0.28 -11.48 4.13
N ASN A 296 0.88 -11.10 3.58
CA ASN A 296 0.94 -10.26 2.38
C ASN A 296 0.36 -10.96 1.13
N LEU A 297 0.65 -12.25 0.93
CA LEU A 297 0.13 -13.03 -0.20
C LEU A 297 -1.39 -13.18 -0.12
N ILE A 298 -1.93 -13.58 1.04
CA ILE A 298 -3.39 -13.71 1.23
C ILE A 298 -4.06 -12.36 1.06
N ARG A 299 -3.49 -11.29 1.63
CA ARG A 299 -3.97 -9.92 1.46
C ARG A 299 -4.01 -9.49 -0.01
N SER A 300 -2.93 -9.76 -0.74
CA SER A 300 -2.81 -9.43 -2.16
C SER A 300 -3.78 -10.27 -3.01
N CYS A 301 -3.97 -11.55 -2.70
CA CYS A 301 -5.00 -12.38 -3.31
C CYS A 301 -6.39 -11.77 -3.09
N MET A 302 -6.76 -11.46 -1.84
CA MET A 302 -8.07 -10.86 -1.53
C MET A 302 -8.30 -9.52 -2.24
N LEU A 303 -7.24 -8.77 -2.54
CA LEU A 303 -7.31 -7.49 -3.24
C LEU A 303 -7.43 -7.63 -4.77
N TYR A 304 -6.64 -8.51 -5.39
CA TYR A 304 -6.49 -8.59 -6.85
C TYR A 304 -7.10 -9.85 -7.48
N ASN A 305 -7.00 -11.01 -6.83
CA ASN A 305 -7.58 -12.27 -7.31
C ASN A 305 -7.83 -13.23 -6.14
N SER A 306 -9.04 -13.16 -5.57
CA SER A 306 -9.37 -13.87 -4.32
C SER A 306 -9.40 -15.39 -4.47
N ARG A 307 -9.57 -15.91 -5.70
CA ARG A 307 -9.53 -17.35 -6.00
C ARG A 307 -8.15 -17.96 -5.76
N ARG A 308 -7.07 -17.18 -5.88
CA ARG A 308 -5.70 -17.66 -5.67
C ARG A 308 -5.37 -17.96 -4.20
N ALA A 309 -6.13 -17.42 -3.26
CA ALA A 309 -5.81 -17.57 -1.83
C ALA A 309 -5.91 -19.02 -1.34
N SER A 310 -6.88 -19.79 -1.83
CA SER A 310 -7.02 -21.21 -1.49
C SER A 310 -5.82 -22.02 -1.99
N LYS A 311 -5.27 -21.66 -3.16
CA LYS A 311 -4.07 -22.28 -3.73
C LYS A 311 -2.83 -21.98 -2.89
N VAL A 312 -2.61 -20.73 -2.49
CA VAL A 312 -1.51 -20.35 -1.58
C VAL A 312 -1.57 -21.20 -0.31
N LEU A 313 -2.77 -21.32 0.28
CA LEU A 313 -2.97 -22.16 1.44
C LEU A 313 -2.71 -23.64 1.16
N SER A 314 -3.09 -24.17 0.00
CA SER A 314 -2.84 -25.58 -0.34
C SER A 314 -1.36 -25.96 -0.36
N HIS A 315 -0.46 -25.01 -0.61
CA HIS A 315 0.99 -25.21 -0.54
C HIS A 315 1.55 -25.02 0.87
N TYR A 316 1.04 -24.03 1.61
CA TYR A 316 1.51 -23.74 2.97
C TYR A 316 1.04 -24.77 3.98
N LEU A 317 -0.25 -25.10 3.96
CA LEU A 317 -0.92 -25.88 4.98
C LEU A 317 -0.31 -27.28 5.23
N PRO A 318 0.17 -28.02 4.21
CA PRO A 318 0.91 -29.28 4.41
C PRO A 318 2.21 -29.13 5.23
N LEU A 319 2.83 -27.94 5.20
CA LEU A 319 4.07 -27.63 5.92
C LEU A 319 3.82 -27.28 7.40
N VAL A 320 2.55 -27.05 7.78
CA VAL A 320 2.20 -26.62 9.13
C VAL A 320 2.15 -27.79 10.13
N ASP A 321 2.99 -27.70 11.15
CA ASP A 321 2.85 -28.47 12.38
C ASP A 321 1.78 -27.85 13.30
N ALA A 322 0.52 -28.24 13.08
CA ALA A 322 -0.58 -27.78 13.94
C ALA A 322 -0.47 -28.22 15.42
N SER A 323 0.52 -29.04 15.79
CA SER A 323 0.84 -29.31 17.20
C SER A 323 1.46 -28.08 17.86
N SER A 324 2.25 -27.31 17.10
CA SER A 324 2.91 -26.09 17.55
C SER A 324 1.89 -25.00 17.95
N PRO A 325 1.90 -24.54 19.22
CA PRO A 325 1.02 -23.45 19.66
C PRO A 325 1.21 -22.16 18.86
N ALA A 326 2.45 -21.84 18.48
CA ALA A 326 2.77 -20.63 17.73
C ALA A 326 2.21 -20.64 16.31
N GLN A 327 2.25 -21.79 15.63
CA GLN A 327 1.65 -21.96 14.31
C GLN A 327 0.12 -21.97 14.37
N ARG A 328 -0.47 -22.60 15.40
CA ARG A 328 -1.93 -22.52 15.63
C ARG A 328 -2.41 -21.10 15.84
N GLN A 329 -1.72 -20.33 16.69
CA GLN A 329 -2.05 -18.93 16.90
C GLN A 329 -1.97 -18.16 15.59
N PHE A 330 -0.90 -18.35 14.81
CA PHE A 330 -0.76 -17.71 13.50
C PHE A 330 -1.87 -18.08 12.51
N LEU A 331 -2.30 -19.35 12.45
CA LEU A 331 -3.42 -19.76 11.62
C LEU A 331 -4.72 -19.03 12.00
N ASN A 332 -5.00 -18.87 13.29
CA ASN A 332 -6.16 -18.10 13.77
C ASN A 332 -6.04 -16.61 13.44
N GLU A 333 -4.85 -16.02 13.58
CA GLU A 333 -4.57 -14.65 13.16
C GLU A 333 -4.76 -14.48 11.64
N LEU A 334 -4.31 -15.45 10.83
CA LEU A 334 -4.43 -15.43 9.38
C LEU A 334 -5.89 -15.47 8.92
N MET A 335 -6.75 -16.23 9.61
CA MET A 335 -8.19 -16.21 9.37
C MET A 335 -8.76 -14.81 9.57
N TYR A 336 -8.32 -14.07 10.60
CA TYR A 336 -8.74 -12.69 10.81
C TYR A 336 -8.18 -11.75 9.72
N GLU A 337 -6.88 -11.86 9.41
CA GLU A 337 -6.21 -11.03 8.39
C GLU A 337 -6.87 -11.15 7.01
N ALA A 338 -7.32 -12.34 6.61
CA ALA A 338 -8.04 -12.55 5.35
C ALA A 338 -9.29 -11.67 5.21
N THR A 339 -9.91 -11.27 6.34
CA THR A 339 -11.12 -10.43 6.35
C THR A 339 -10.83 -8.92 6.35
N LYS A 340 -9.58 -8.51 6.59
CA LYS A 340 -9.21 -7.08 6.64
C LYS A 340 -9.24 -6.43 5.27
N THR A 341 -8.91 -7.19 4.23
CA THR A 341 -8.90 -6.69 2.85
C THR A 341 -10.23 -6.89 2.18
N THR A 342 -11.09 -5.89 2.31
CA THR A 342 -12.23 -5.73 1.42
C THR A 342 -11.87 -4.63 0.42
N PRO A 343 -11.78 -4.94 -0.89
CA PRO A 343 -11.66 -3.92 -1.93
C PRO A 343 -12.78 -2.89 -1.77
N ALA A 344 -12.56 -1.66 -2.25
CA ALA A 344 -13.61 -0.64 -2.22
C ALA A 344 -14.90 -1.09 -2.95
N ASN A 345 -14.74 -1.94 -3.97
CA ASN A 345 -15.80 -2.64 -4.68
C ASN A 345 -15.47 -4.14 -4.64
N PRO A 346 -15.85 -4.87 -3.57
CA PRO A 346 -15.56 -6.30 -3.50
C PRO A 346 -16.28 -7.04 -4.64
N HIS A 347 -15.57 -7.96 -5.27
CA HIS A 347 -16.20 -8.92 -6.18
C HIS A 347 -17.32 -9.67 -5.44
N PRO A 348 -18.48 -9.96 -6.07
CA PRO A 348 -19.61 -10.63 -5.39
C PRO A 348 -19.22 -11.97 -4.75
N GLY A 349 -18.27 -12.70 -5.35
CA GLY A 349 -17.73 -13.96 -4.84
C GLY A 349 -16.64 -13.82 -3.76
N LEU A 350 -16.16 -12.61 -3.45
CA LEU A 350 -15.11 -12.42 -2.44
C LEU A 350 -15.46 -13.03 -1.08
N PRO A 351 -16.68 -12.82 -0.53
CA PRO A 351 -17.02 -13.41 0.76
C PRO A 351 -16.98 -14.96 0.71
N ALA A 352 -17.36 -15.58 -0.41
CA ALA A 352 -17.27 -17.03 -0.57
C ALA A 352 -15.81 -17.52 -0.56
N HIS A 353 -14.91 -16.84 -1.27
CA HIS A 353 -13.48 -17.20 -1.25
C HIS A 353 -12.83 -16.98 0.12
N VAL A 354 -13.27 -15.97 0.90
CA VAL A 354 -12.84 -15.80 2.30
C VAL A 354 -13.32 -16.99 3.15
N PHE A 355 -14.54 -17.46 2.92
CA PHE A 355 -15.04 -18.67 3.59
C PHE A 355 -14.25 -19.93 3.20
N GLU A 356 -13.83 -20.08 1.94
CA GLU A 356 -12.96 -21.19 1.52
C GLU A 356 -11.62 -21.16 2.26
N VAL A 357 -11.01 -19.97 2.41
CA VAL A 357 -9.80 -19.76 3.22
C VAL A 357 -10.04 -20.18 4.67
N HIS A 358 -11.15 -19.76 5.26
CA HIS A 358 -11.51 -20.13 6.63
C HIS A 358 -11.75 -21.62 6.79
N GLN A 359 -12.43 -22.26 5.85
CA GLN A 359 -12.71 -23.69 5.84
C GLN A 359 -11.41 -24.50 5.71
N ALA A 360 -10.50 -24.09 4.83
CA ALA A 360 -9.20 -24.74 4.65
C ALA A 360 -8.39 -24.72 5.96
N ILE A 361 -8.28 -23.56 6.61
CA ILE A 361 -7.55 -23.42 7.88
C ILE A 361 -8.26 -24.21 9.01
N ALA A 362 -9.58 -24.06 9.15
CA ALA A 362 -10.35 -24.74 10.18
C ALA A 362 -10.28 -26.27 10.05
N SER A 363 -10.26 -26.80 8.83
CA SER A 363 -10.16 -28.24 8.59
C SER A 363 -8.88 -28.85 9.19
N ILE A 364 -7.76 -28.12 9.14
CA ILE A 364 -6.47 -28.59 9.66
C ILE A 364 -6.40 -28.45 11.17
N LEU A 365 -6.94 -27.36 11.71
CA LEU A 365 -7.08 -27.19 13.15
C LEU A 365 -7.96 -28.31 13.76
N ALA A 366 -9.00 -28.75 13.03
CA ALA A 366 -9.91 -29.81 13.45
C ALA A 366 -9.33 -31.23 13.28
N GLN A 367 -8.75 -31.56 12.12
CA GLN A 367 -8.26 -32.92 11.79
C GLN A 367 -7.20 -33.43 12.76
N LYS A 368 -6.35 -32.54 13.28
CA LYS A 368 -5.26 -32.93 14.18
C LYS A 368 -5.67 -33.07 15.65
N SER A 369 -6.96 -32.88 16.01
CA SER A 369 -7.48 -33.06 17.39
C SER A 369 -6.82 -32.19 18.48
N VAL A 370 -6.11 -31.10 18.12
CA VAL A 370 -5.15 -30.45 19.04
C VAL A 370 -5.75 -29.28 19.85
N ALA A 371 -6.79 -28.58 19.38
CA ALA A 371 -7.52 -27.54 20.13
C ALA A 371 -8.71 -26.96 19.33
N PRO A 372 -9.73 -26.39 19.99
CA PRO A 372 -10.74 -25.55 19.34
C PRO A 372 -10.12 -24.30 18.70
N LEU A 373 -10.86 -23.68 17.77
CA LEU A 373 -10.53 -22.37 17.21
C LEU A 373 -10.27 -21.36 18.34
N ALA A 374 -9.25 -20.53 18.18
CA ALA A 374 -8.97 -19.43 19.09
C ALA A 374 -9.91 -18.25 18.81
N VAL A 375 -9.93 -17.29 19.73
CA VAL A 375 -10.82 -16.11 19.64
C VAL A 375 -10.59 -15.33 18.35
N GLU A 376 -9.35 -15.18 17.91
CA GLU A 376 -8.99 -14.49 16.66
C GLU A 376 -9.62 -15.14 15.44
N GLY A 377 -9.62 -16.48 15.38
CA GLY A 377 -10.23 -17.24 14.31
C GLY A 377 -11.76 -17.12 14.33
N PHE A 378 -12.39 -17.14 15.51
CA PHE A 378 -13.82 -16.88 15.66
C PHE A 378 -14.20 -15.45 15.28
N LEU A 379 -13.38 -14.44 15.59
CA LEU A 379 -13.59 -13.05 15.16
C LEU A 379 -13.49 -12.92 13.64
N GLY A 380 -12.56 -13.66 13.00
CA GLY A 380 -12.44 -13.72 11.55
C GLY A 380 -13.70 -14.31 10.90
N LEU A 381 -14.15 -15.46 11.40
CA LEU A 381 -15.41 -16.10 10.95
C LEU A 381 -16.60 -15.15 11.13
N THR A 382 -16.73 -14.55 12.32
CA THR A 382 -17.80 -13.59 12.65
C THR A 382 -17.81 -12.43 11.66
N THR A 383 -16.64 -11.87 11.36
CA THR A 383 -16.49 -10.79 10.38
C THR A 383 -16.96 -11.19 8.99
N SER A 384 -16.71 -12.44 8.58
CA SER A 384 -17.12 -12.93 7.25
C SER A 384 -18.60 -13.26 7.19
N VAL A 385 -19.16 -13.80 8.28
CA VAL A 385 -20.60 -14.04 8.42
C VAL A 385 -21.37 -12.72 8.39
N ALA A 386 -20.80 -11.62 8.92
CA ALA A 386 -21.41 -10.30 8.87
C ALA A 386 -21.74 -9.84 7.43
N ALA A 387 -21.00 -10.31 6.42
CA ALA A 387 -21.28 -10.01 5.02
C ALA A 387 -22.56 -10.67 4.49
N TYR A 388 -23.02 -11.76 5.11
CA TYR A 388 -24.19 -12.53 4.68
C TYR A 388 -25.38 -12.40 5.64
N SER A 389 -25.13 -12.43 6.95
CA SER A 389 -26.17 -12.45 7.97
C SER A 389 -25.72 -11.68 9.21
N HIS A 390 -26.27 -10.47 9.37
CA HIS A 390 -26.05 -9.66 10.56
C HIS A 390 -26.54 -10.35 11.85
N THR A 391 -27.65 -11.09 11.78
CA THR A 391 -28.22 -11.78 12.95
C THR A 391 -27.34 -12.94 13.42
N GLN A 392 -26.79 -13.73 12.49
CA GLN A 392 -25.84 -14.80 12.82
C GLN A 392 -24.50 -14.22 13.29
N SER A 393 -24.02 -13.15 12.65
CA SER A 393 -22.82 -12.44 13.09
C SER A 393 -22.96 -11.92 14.52
N ALA A 394 -24.09 -11.31 14.88
CA ALA A 394 -24.33 -10.82 16.24
C ALA A 394 -24.32 -11.95 17.28
N LYS A 395 -24.90 -13.11 16.96
CA LYS A 395 -24.85 -14.30 17.83
C LYS A 395 -23.41 -14.80 18.01
N SER A 396 -22.65 -14.90 16.91
CA SER A 396 -21.25 -15.31 16.93
C SER A 396 -20.37 -14.33 17.70
N LEU A 397 -20.62 -13.03 17.58
CA LEU A 397 -19.94 -11.99 18.34
C LEU A 397 -20.22 -12.12 19.85
N GLY A 398 -21.46 -12.39 20.26
CA GLY A 398 -21.79 -12.64 21.67
C GLY A 398 -20.99 -13.82 22.26
N TYR A 399 -20.83 -14.89 21.50
CA TYR A 399 -19.96 -16.01 21.90
C TYR A 399 -18.48 -15.61 21.98
N CYS A 400 -17.99 -14.79 21.04
CA CYS A 400 -16.63 -14.25 21.11
C CYS A 400 -16.43 -13.38 22.36
N GLU A 401 -17.42 -12.58 22.77
CA GLU A 401 -17.34 -11.74 23.98
C GLU A 401 -17.16 -12.59 25.25
N GLU A 402 -17.84 -13.72 25.35
CA GLU A 402 -17.66 -14.69 26.45
C GLU A 402 -16.25 -15.30 26.46
N LEU A 403 -15.73 -15.68 25.29
CA LEU A 403 -14.37 -16.22 25.17
C LEU A 403 -13.29 -15.17 25.47
N ILE A 404 -13.49 -13.93 25.04
CA ILE A 404 -12.59 -12.80 25.32
C ILE A 404 -12.53 -12.58 26.83
N ALA A 405 -13.66 -12.60 27.54
CA ALA A 405 -13.69 -12.46 28.99
C ALA A 405 -12.87 -13.56 29.72
N ALA A 406 -12.76 -14.76 29.13
CA ALA A 406 -11.99 -15.88 29.65
C ALA A 406 -10.52 -15.92 29.18
N SER A 407 -10.14 -15.11 28.19
CA SER A 407 -8.83 -15.17 27.53
C SER A 407 -7.87 -14.07 28.01
N PRO A 408 -6.54 -14.30 27.98
CA PRO A 408 -5.56 -13.26 28.26
C PRO A 408 -5.65 -12.13 27.24
N GLN A 409 -5.85 -10.91 27.74
CA GLN A 409 -6.06 -9.73 26.90
C GLN A 409 -4.75 -9.25 26.28
N THR A 410 -4.69 -9.20 24.95
CA THR A 410 -3.61 -8.56 24.20
C THR A 410 -4.14 -7.32 23.48
N PRO A 411 -3.33 -6.25 23.30
CA PRO A 411 -3.78 -5.08 22.55
C PRO A 411 -4.25 -5.40 21.13
N GLN A 412 -3.66 -6.41 20.51
CA GLN A 412 -4.02 -6.86 19.16
C GLN A 412 -5.40 -7.53 19.14
N LEU A 413 -5.67 -8.43 20.09
CA LEU A 413 -6.98 -9.07 20.24
C LEU A 413 -8.08 -8.03 20.52
N ASP A 414 -7.79 -7.05 21.38
CA ASP A 414 -8.70 -5.93 21.67
C ASP A 414 -9.07 -5.18 20.38
N VAL A 415 -8.08 -4.85 19.55
CA VAL A 415 -8.32 -4.19 18.26
C VAL A 415 -9.15 -5.08 17.33
N TYR A 416 -8.88 -6.38 17.28
CA TYR A 416 -9.63 -7.31 16.42
C TYR A 416 -11.10 -7.37 16.83
N TYR A 417 -11.35 -7.48 18.13
CA TYR A 417 -12.69 -7.47 18.69
C TYR A 417 -13.42 -6.16 18.38
N LEU A 418 -12.80 -5.01 18.68
CA LEU A 418 -13.42 -3.70 18.50
C LEU A 418 -13.72 -3.41 17.02
N VAL A 419 -12.83 -3.78 16.09
CA VAL A 419 -13.07 -3.67 14.65
C VAL A 419 -14.21 -4.60 14.22
N THR A 420 -14.25 -5.84 14.70
CA THR A 420 -15.33 -6.81 14.38
C THR A 420 -16.69 -6.31 14.87
N LYS A 421 -16.71 -5.73 16.07
CA LYS A 421 -17.91 -5.15 16.67
C LYS A 421 -18.42 -3.95 15.87
N LEU A 422 -17.51 -3.08 15.39
CA LEU A 422 -17.85 -1.99 14.47
C LEU A 422 -18.36 -2.49 13.11
N LYS A 423 -17.71 -3.50 12.52
CA LYS A 423 -18.14 -4.14 11.26
C LYS A 423 -19.54 -4.72 11.36
N SER A 424 -19.89 -5.25 12.53
CA SER A 424 -21.18 -5.88 12.80
C SER A 424 -22.30 -4.87 13.06
N SER A 425 -22.01 -3.57 13.18
CA SER A 425 -23.02 -2.54 13.43
C SER A 425 -24.01 -2.44 12.25
N VAL A 426 -25.30 -2.43 12.57
CA VAL A 426 -26.39 -2.33 11.58
C VAL A 426 -26.92 -0.90 11.51
N THR A 427 -27.07 -0.25 12.66
CA THR A 427 -27.62 1.11 12.75
C THR A 427 -26.53 2.16 13.00
N ILE A 428 -26.91 3.42 12.79
CA ILE A 428 -26.05 4.58 13.06
C ILE A 428 -25.66 4.64 14.53
N ASP A 429 -26.65 4.44 15.39
CA ASP A 429 -26.48 4.48 16.84
C ASP A 429 -25.52 3.38 17.29
N ASP A 430 -25.60 2.19 16.68
CA ASP A 430 -24.64 1.11 16.94
C ASP A 430 -23.22 1.50 16.52
N VAL A 431 -23.02 2.11 15.35
CA VAL A 431 -21.70 2.55 14.88
C VAL A 431 -21.10 3.56 15.85
N ILE A 432 -21.86 4.59 16.23
CA ILE A 432 -21.38 5.64 17.14
C ILE A 432 -21.11 5.07 18.53
N LYS A 433 -22.05 4.30 19.08
CA LYS A 433 -21.93 3.67 20.40
C LYS A 433 -20.74 2.72 20.46
N ASN A 434 -20.55 1.87 19.44
CA ASN A 434 -19.43 0.94 19.40
C ASN A 434 -18.08 1.65 19.22
N PHE A 435 -18.03 2.78 18.50
CA PHE A 435 -16.81 3.58 18.36
C PHE A 435 -16.46 4.34 19.66
N GLN A 436 -17.46 4.88 20.33
CA GLN A 436 -17.30 5.49 21.67
C GLN A 436 -16.85 4.45 22.69
N PHE A 437 -17.48 3.28 22.68
CA PHE A 437 -17.06 2.14 23.49
C PHE A 437 -15.61 1.76 23.22
N ALA A 438 -15.19 1.68 21.96
CA ALA A 438 -13.80 1.44 21.59
C ALA A 438 -12.86 2.51 22.17
N SER A 439 -13.29 3.77 22.23
CA SER A 439 -12.47 4.88 22.75
C SER A 439 -12.20 4.80 24.25
N GLU A 440 -13.06 4.10 25.00
CA GLU A 440 -13.02 3.97 26.45
C GLU A 440 -12.65 2.54 26.92
N TYR A 441 -12.53 1.60 25.98
CA TYR A 441 -12.38 0.17 26.27
C TYR A 441 -11.15 -0.12 27.13
N ASN A 442 -11.38 -0.79 28.27
CA ASN A 442 -10.37 -1.12 29.27
C ASN A 442 -9.51 0.09 29.74
N GLY A 443 -10.05 1.31 29.70
CA GLY A 443 -9.34 2.53 30.09
C GLY A 443 -8.16 2.88 29.18
N LYS A 444 -8.10 2.27 27.98
CA LYS A 444 -7.05 2.49 26.98
C LYS A 444 -7.57 3.33 25.82
N ALA A 445 -6.70 4.17 25.28
CA ALA A 445 -7.01 5.05 24.15
C ALA A 445 -6.98 4.29 22.80
N TYR A 446 -7.85 3.29 22.61
CA TYR A 446 -7.87 2.54 21.34
C TYR A 446 -8.30 3.39 20.14
N HIS A 447 -8.92 4.55 20.36
CA HIS A 447 -9.17 5.53 19.31
C HIS A 447 -7.87 6.04 18.62
N MET A 448 -6.68 5.70 19.11
CA MET A 448 -5.43 6.02 18.41
C MET A 448 -5.09 5.02 17.28
N TYR A 449 -5.79 3.87 17.19
CA TYR A 449 -5.53 2.84 16.20
C TYR A 449 -6.20 3.16 14.85
N PRO A 450 -5.44 3.23 13.75
CA PRO A 450 -5.94 3.56 12.41
C PRO A 450 -7.04 2.62 11.89
N GLU A 451 -7.03 1.37 12.30
CA GLU A 451 -7.96 0.33 11.86
C GLU A 451 -9.39 0.66 12.26
N LEU A 452 -9.59 1.18 13.48
CA LEU A 452 -10.91 1.57 13.98
C LEU A 452 -11.48 2.76 13.21
N TRP A 453 -10.64 3.74 12.87
CA TRP A 453 -11.06 4.88 12.06
C TRP A 453 -11.37 4.47 10.63
N SER A 454 -10.56 3.59 10.06
CA SER A 454 -10.78 3.06 8.72
C SER A 454 -12.12 2.34 8.63
N GLU A 455 -12.45 1.55 9.66
CA GLU A 455 -13.74 0.86 9.75
C GLU A 455 -14.91 1.83 10.01
N LEU A 456 -14.75 2.80 10.91
CA LEU A 456 -15.75 3.85 11.14
C LEU A 456 -16.11 4.57 9.83
N VAL A 457 -15.09 4.99 9.07
CA VAL A 457 -15.28 5.65 7.77
C VAL A 457 -15.95 4.73 6.77
N ALA A 458 -15.59 3.44 6.75
CA ALA A 458 -16.22 2.45 5.88
C ALA A 458 -17.72 2.26 6.21
N GLN A 459 -18.07 2.12 7.49
CA GLN A 459 -19.45 1.97 7.94
C GLN A 459 -20.29 3.23 7.68
N LEU A 460 -19.74 4.41 7.96
CA LEU A 460 -20.42 5.67 7.65
C LEU A 460 -20.64 5.83 6.14
N ALA A 461 -19.69 5.42 5.31
CA ALA A 461 -19.86 5.42 3.86
C ALA A 461 -20.94 4.42 3.41
N ARG A 462 -20.94 3.19 3.96
CA ARG A 462 -21.90 2.13 3.66
C ARG A 462 -23.33 2.54 3.99
N LEU A 463 -23.54 3.20 5.13
CA LEU A 463 -24.84 3.70 5.57
C LEU A 463 -25.27 4.99 4.85
N GLY A 464 -24.49 5.52 3.90
CA GLY A 464 -24.81 6.76 3.17
C GLY A 464 -24.66 8.03 4.01
N LEU A 465 -23.91 7.95 5.11
CA LEU A 465 -23.82 8.98 6.16
C LEU A 465 -22.55 9.83 6.09
N LEU A 466 -21.59 9.43 5.27
CA LEU A 466 -20.35 10.16 5.05
C LEU A 466 -20.59 11.33 4.10
N ASN A 467 -21.18 12.41 4.62
CA ASN A 467 -21.34 13.68 3.90
C ASN A 467 -20.13 14.60 4.07
N ARG A 468 -20.09 15.70 3.28
CA ARG A 468 -19.01 16.69 3.30
C ARG A 468 -18.64 17.17 4.70
N LYS A 469 -19.65 17.63 5.48
CA LYS A 469 -19.44 18.18 6.84
C LYS A 469 -18.81 17.14 7.76
N ARG A 470 -19.30 15.90 7.72
CA ARG A 470 -18.74 14.81 8.55
C ARG A 470 -17.35 14.41 8.10
N ALA A 471 -17.08 14.32 6.79
CA ALA A 471 -15.76 14.03 6.28
C ALA A 471 -14.73 15.09 6.71
N ALA A 472 -15.06 16.38 6.61
CA ALA A 472 -14.21 17.49 7.07
C ALA A 472 -13.95 17.42 8.58
N ASN A 473 -14.99 17.16 9.38
CA ASN A 473 -14.86 17.01 10.83
C ASN A 473 -13.98 15.81 11.23
N LEU A 474 -14.16 14.66 10.57
CA LEU A 474 -13.34 13.47 10.81
C LEU A 474 -11.88 13.73 10.42
N LEU A 475 -11.62 14.34 9.26
CA LEU A 475 -10.27 14.73 8.86
C LEU A 475 -9.62 15.67 9.88
N GLN A 476 -10.38 16.63 10.41
CA GLN A 476 -9.89 17.53 11.44
C GLN A 476 -9.54 16.77 12.73
N GLN A 477 -10.43 15.89 13.21
CA GLN A 477 -10.18 15.10 14.41
C GLN A 477 -8.97 14.17 14.25
N ILE A 478 -8.84 13.52 13.10
CA ILE A 478 -7.71 12.65 12.78
C ILE A 478 -6.40 13.47 12.75
N ALA A 479 -6.42 14.67 12.19
CA ALA A 479 -5.27 15.59 12.19
C ALA A 479 -4.88 16.01 13.62
N ASP A 480 -5.87 16.38 14.43
CA ASP A 480 -5.66 16.84 15.81
C ASP A 480 -5.10 15.71 16.69
N LEU A 481 -5.57 14.48 16.48
CA LEU A 481 -5.09 13.28 17.17
C LEU A 481 -3.80 12.70 16.58
N ARG A 482 -3.33 13.20 15.42
CA ARG A 482 -2.13 12.74 14.70
C ARG A 482 -2.12 11.23 14.42
N ILE A 483 -3.27 10.69 14.05
CA ILE A 483 -3.44 9.26 13.76
C ILE A 483 -2.81 8.95 12.40
N ALA A 484 -2.12 7.82 12.28
CA ALA A 484 -1.61 7.36 10.99
C ALA A 484 -2.79 7.03 10.06
N ILE A 485 -2.81 7.60 8.85
CA ILE A 485 -3.96 7.47 7.96
C ILE A 485 -3.65 6.49 6.83
N PRO A 486 -4.39 5.39 6.70
CA PRO A 486 -4.32 4.54 5.52
C PRO A 486 -4.80 5.30 4.27
N SER A 487 -4.12 5.05 3.16
CA SER A 487 -4.41 5.63 1.84
C SER A 487 -5.89 5.54 1.44
N THR A 488 -6.50 4.39 1.71
CA THR A 488 -7.89 4.08 1.40
C THR A 488 -8.87 4.91 2.24
N MET A 489 -8.57 5.14 3.52
CA MET A 489 -9.36 6.00 4.40
C MET A 489 -9.29 7.46 3.94
N LEU A 490 -8.08 7.96 3.67
CA LEU A 490 -7.89 9.34 3.21
C LEU A 490 -8.63 9.61 1.91
N SER A 491 -8.49 8.72 0.93
CA SER A 491 -9.17 8.86 -0.35
C SER A 491 -10.69 8.89 -0.19
N LYS A 492 -11.28 8.03 0.65
CA LYS A 492 -12.73 8.02 0.92
C LYS A 492 -13.22 9.30 1.61
N LEU A 493 -12.41 9.90 2.48
CA LEU A 493 -12.75 11.15 3.16
C LEU A 493 -12.64 12.34 2.21
N LEU A 494 -11.53 12.45 1.47
CA LEU A 494 -11.29 13.54 0.53
C LEU A 494 -12.30 13.54 -0.62
N SER A 495 -12.71 12.36 -1.12
CA SER A 495 -13.71 12.25 -2.20
C SER A 495 -15.10 12.79 -1.81
N ARG A 496 -15.35 13.12 -0.53
CA ARG A 496 -16.61 13.70 -0.04
C ARG A 496 -16.52 15.21 0.16
N LEU A 497 -15.34 15.79 0.09
CA LEU A 497 -15.15 17.24 0.15
C LEU A 497 -15.51 17.86 -1.21
N VAL A 498 -16.07 19.07 -1.17
CA VAL A 498 -16.48 19.79 -2.39
C VAL A 498 -15.60 21.02 -2.51
N GLY A 499 -14.53 20.91 -3.29
CA GLY A 499 -13.63 22.02 -3.59
C GLY A 499 -12.16 21.71 -3.30
N PHE A 500 -11.32 22.13 -4.23
CA PHE A 500 -9.89 21.83 -4.23
C PHE A 500 -9.14 22.44 -3.05
N GLN A 501 -9.47 23.68 -2.72
CA GLN A 501 -8.86 24.40 -1.59
C GLN A 501 -9.19 23.76 -0.25
N GLU A 502 -10.39 23.21 -0.08
CA GLU A 502 -10.79 22.52 1.15
C GLU A 502 -9.98 21.22 1.35
N MET A 503 -9.85 20.41 0.29
CA MET A 503 -9.03 19.19 0.32
C MET A 503 -7.56 19.51 0.62
N ASP A 504 -7.01 20.51 -0.06
CA ASP A 504 -5.62 20.94 0.08
C ASP A 504 -5.33 21.43 1.51
N ASN A 505 -6.22 22.25 2.08
CA ASN A 505 -6.12 22.71 3.47
C ASN A 505 -6.12 21.54 4.47
N HIS A 506 -6.95 20.52 4.26
CA HIS A 506 -6.95 19.34 5.13
C HIS A 506 -5.68 18.51 4.95
N VAL A 507 -5.21 18.29 3.73
CA VAL A 507 -4.00 17.50 3.48
C VAL A 507 -2.75 18.16 4.05
N GLN A 508 -2.64 19.50 3.95
CA GLN A 508 -1.56 20.24 4.61
C GLN A 508 -1.57 20.07 6.14
N ARG A 509 -2.75 19.98 6.76
CA ARG A 509 -2.88 19.76 8.22
C ARG A 509 -2.50 18.34 8.65
N LEU A 510 -2.49 17.38 7.73
CA LEU A 510 -2.17 15.98 8.02
C LEU A 510 -0.66 15.69 8.11
N TYR A 511 0.21 16.68 7.82
CA TYR A 511 1.68 16.54 7.87
C TYR A 511 2.20 15.29 7.13
N LEU A 512 1.55 14.94 6.01
CA LEU A 512 1.92 13.79 5.20
C LEU A 512 3.17 14.10 4.35
N PRO A 513 4.04 13.10 4.07
CA PRO A 513 5.14 13.26 3.13
C PRO A 513 4.64 13.73 1.75
N GLU A 514 5.33 14.67 1.12
CA GLU A 514 4.90 15.32 -0.12
C GLU A 514 4.62 14.32 -1.27
N ALA A 515 5.44 13.26 -1.37
CA ALA A 515 5.24 12.20 -2.36
C ALA A 515 3.94 11.42 -2.14
N SER A 516 3.55 11.17 -0.89
CA SER A 516 2.29 10.50 -0.54
C SER A 516 1.10 11.42 -0.79
N VAL A 517 1.26 12.71 -0.47
CA VAL A 517 0.27 13.76 -0.73
C VAL A 517 -0.12 13.81 -2.19
N ALA A 518 0.85 13.79 -3.11
CA ALA A 518 0.60 13.82 -4.55
C ALA A 518 -0.33 12.67 -5.02
N SER A 519 -0.04 11.43 -4.60
CA SER A 519 -0.87 10.26 -4.93
C SER A 519 -2.31 10.41 -4.43
N TYR A 520 -2.49 10.91 -3.20
CA TYR A 520 -3.83 11.10 -2.60
C TYR A 520 -4.62 12.22 -3.25
N LEU A 521 -3.95 13.34 -3.50
CA LEU A 521 -4.56 14.52 -4.08
C LEU A 521 -5.00 14.25 -5.50
N ILE A 522 -4.18 13.59 -6.34
CA ILE A 522 -4.60 13.22 -7.70
C ILE A 522 -5.90 12.43 -7.67
N ARG A 523 -6.00 11.39 -6.83
CA ARG A 523 -7.21 10.57 -6.74
C ARG A 523 -8.44 11.39 -6.33
N ALA A 524 -8.30 12.20 -5.29
CA ALA A 524 -9.39 13.05 -4.82
C ALA A 524 -9.78 14.14 -5.85
N TYR A 525 -8.80 14.62 -6.61
CA TYR A 525 -8.97 15.61 -7.65
C TYR A 525 -9.67 15.05 -8.89
N THR A 526 -9.34 13.84 -9.32
CA THR A 526 -10.05 13.14 -10.38
C THR A 526 -11.53 12.97 -10.04
N ASP A 527 -11.84 12.60 -8.79
CA ASP A 527 -13.23 12.47 -8.32
C ASP A 527 -13.97 13.81 -8.27
N CYS A 528 -13.26 14.90 -7.98
CA CYS A 528 -13.85 16.24 -7.99
C CYS A 528 -14.07 16.81 -9.39
N ILE A 529 -13.14 16.57 -10.34
CA ILE A 529 -13.29 16.94 -11.76
C ILE A 529 -14.62 16.42 -12.31
N ARG A 530 -15.01 15.19 -11.96
CA ARG A 530 -16.29 14.61 -12.36
C ARG A 530 -17.50 15.43 -11.89
N ASN A 531 -17.41 16.08 -10.74
CA ASN A 531 -18.54 16.74 -10.09
C ASN A 531 -18.61 18.25 -10.36
N THR A 532 -17.53 18.89 -10.82
CA THR A 532 -17.43 20.37 -10.85
C THR A 532 -17.75 21.03 -12.19
N ASN A 533 -18.25 20.31 -13.20
CA ASN A 533 -18.82 20.84 -14.46
C ASN A 533 -18.22 22.19 -14.94
N GLY A 534 -16.89 22.31 -15.04
CA GLY A 534 -16.24 23.42 -15.75
C GLY A 534 -15.36 24.41 -14.95
N CYS A 535 -15.28 24.38 -13.62
CA CYS A 535 -14.41 25.30 -12.84
C CYS A 535 -12.89 24.98 -12.89
N LEU A 536 -12.43 24.28 -13.94
CA LEU A 536 -11.10 23.67 -13.96
C LEU A 536 -10.04 24.51 -14.70
N ASN A 537 -10.48 25.54 -15.43
CA ASN A 537 -9.59 26.51 -16.06
C ASN A 537 -9.30 27.73 -15.16
N GLU A 538 -9.82 27.74 -13.94
CA GLU A 538 -9.53 28.80 -12.98
C GLU A 538 -8.08 28.68 -12.47
N PRO A 539 -7.36 29.81 -12.30
CA PRO A 539 -6.03 29.80 -11.70
C PRO A 539 -6.08 29.19 -10.30
N TYR A 540 -5.12 28.31 -9.99
CA TYR A 540 -5.02 27.69 -8.68
C TYR A 540 -3.60 27.80 -8.13
N ARG A 541 -3.45 28.42 -6.96
CA ARG A 541 -2.15 28.79 -6.37
C ARG A 541 -1.32 29.60 -7.37
N GLN A 542 -0.20 29.03 -7.84
CA GLN A 542 0.74 29.62 -8.79
C GLN A 542 0.57 29.07 -10.23
N PHE A 543 -0.40 28.18 -10.45
CA PHE A 543 -0.63 27.53 -11.73
C PHE A 543 -1.74 28.24 -12.50
N ALA A 544 -1.58 28.32 -13.82
CA ALA A 544 -2.52 29.00 -14.72
C ALA A 544 -3.91 28.34 -14.72
N SER A 545 -3.95 27.03 -14.50
CA SER A 545 -5.18 26.28 -14.37
C SER A 545 -5.05 25.19 -13.30
N PHE A 546 -6.20 24.70 -12.84
CA PHE A 546 -6.27 23.53 -11.98
C PHE A 546 -5.71 22.26 -12.65
N LEU A 547 -5.93 22.12 -13.97
CA LEU A 547 -5.36 21.03 -14.74
C LEU A 547 -3.83 21.03 -14.69
N ASP A 548 -3.20 22.20 -14.78
CA ASP A 548 -1.74 22.33 -14.70
C ASP A 548 -1.21 21.95 -13.32
N TYR A 549 -1.93 22.27 -12.25
CA TYR A 549 -1.59 21.80 -10.91
C TYR A 549 -1.71 20.28 -10.78
N THR A 550 -2.77 19.68 -11.33
CA THR A 550 -2.94 18.21 -11.30
C THR A 550 -1.83 17.50 -12.08
N ARG A 551 -1.43 18.05 -13.25
CA ARG A 551 -0.28 17.58 -14.03
C ARG A 551 1.03 17.71 -13.26
N TYR A 552 1.21 18.81 -12.53
CA TYR A 552 2.36 18.99 -11.64
C TYR A 552 2.42 17.92 -10.55
N LEU A 553 1.29 17.64 -9.88
CA LEU A 553 1.23 16.60 -8.86
C LEU A 553 1.48 15.20 -9.44
N TYR A 554 0.98 14.90 -10.64
CA TYR A 554 1.30 13.64 -11.31
C TYR A 554 2.80 13.50 -11.56
N ARG A 555 3.45 14.58 -12.05
CA ARG A 555 4.90 14.60 -12.30
C ARG A 555 5.75 14.50 -11.04
N SER A 556 5.22 14.86 -9.87
CA SER A 556 5.95 14.73 -8.60
C SER A 556 5.91 13.31 -8.02
N ILE A 557 5.13 12.39 -8.62
CA ILE A 557 5.14 10.97 -8.23
C ILE A 557 6.40 10.31 -8.80
N VAL A 558 7.27 9.83 -7.91
CA VAL A 558 8.57 9.22 -8.26
C VAL A 558 8.40 7.97 -9.16
N ALA A 559 7.36 7.17 -8.92
CA ALA A 559 7.06 5.96 -9.69
C ALA A 559 5.54 5.79 -9.85
N PRO A 560 4.91 6.43 -10.85
CA PRO A 560 3.49 6.28 -11.08
C PRO A 560 3.15 4.84 -11.46
N THR A 561 2.05 4.33 -10.89
CA THR A 561 1.49 3.02 -11.24
C THR A 561 0.53 3.16 -12.41
N THR A 562 0.15 2.06 -13.06
CA THR A 562 -0.89 2.05 -14.11
C THR A 562 -2.18 2.74 -13.65
N SER A 563 -2.56 2.58 -12.38
CA SER A 563 -3.69 3.29 -11.78
C SER A 563 -3.50 4.81 -11.70
N HIS A 564 -2.28 5.29 -11.43
CA HIS A 564 -1.99 6.72 -11.49
C HIS A 564 -2.10 7.26 -12.91
N ILE A 565 -1.63 6.50 -13.90
CA ILE A 565 -1.79 6.86 -15.31
C ILE A 565 -3.28 6.92 -15.66
N GLY A 566 -4.07 5.90 -15.32
CA GLY A 566 -5.53 5.88 -15.52
C GLY A 566 -6.25 7.07 -14.84
N MET A 567 -5.84 7.48 -13.63
CA MET A 567 -6.38 8.66 -12.95
C MET A 567 -6.05 9.97 -13.66
N MET A 568 -4.82 10.11 -14.14
CA MET A 568 -4.39 11.29 -14.90
C MET A 568 -5.17 11.38 -16.21
N LEU A 569 -5.25 10.28 -16.97
CA LEU A 569 -6.00 10.20 -18.23
C LEU A 569 -7.48 10.51 -18.02
N PHE A 570 -8.08 10.07 -16.92
CA PHE A 570 -9.46 10.40 -16.58
C PHE A 570 -9.65 11.90 -16.42
N GLY A 571 -8.70 12.60 -15.79
CA GLY A 571 -8.69 14.05 -15.75
C GLY A 571 -8.64 14.65 -17.16
N GLU A 572 -7.65 14.25 -17.96
CA GLU A 572 -7.42 14.76 -19.32
C GLU A 572 -8.61 14.59 -20.28
N MET A 573 -9.35 13.48 -20.15
CA MET A 573 -10.58 13.22 -20.92
C MET A 573 -11.57 14.37 -20.87
N HIS A 574 -11.68 15.09 -19.76
CA HIS A 574 -12.60 16.20 -19.62
C HIS A 574 -12.17 17.49 -20.34
N PHE A 575 -10.90 17.62 -20.72
CA PHE A 575 -10.34 18.86 -21.28
C PHE A 575 -9.83 18.70 -22.70
N GLN A 576 -9.02 17.68 -22.92
CA GLN A 576 -8.32 17.42 -24.18
C GLN A 576 -8.52 15.96 -24.58
N PRO A 577 -9.79 15.49 -24.76
CA PRO A 577 -10.07 14.12 -25.19
C PRO A 577 -9.33 13.73 -26.49
N GLU A 578 -9.04 14.69 -27.36
CA GLU A 578 -8.22 14.53 -28.57
C GLU A 578 -6.77 14.09 -28.31
N ARG A 579 -6.21 14.37 -27.12
CA ARG A 579 -4.81 14.03 -26.75
C ARG A 579 -4.69 12.82 -25.84
N VAL A 580 -5.81 12.29 -25.33
CA VAL A 580 -5.80 11.23 -24.30
C VAL A 580 -5.06 9.99 -24.78
N PHE A 581 -5.28 9.55 -26.02
CA PHE A 581 -4.61 8.34 -26.52
C PHE A 581 -3.10 8.53 -26.70
N THR A 582 -2.66 9.69 -27.19
CA THR A 582 -1.22 10.00 -27.28
C THR A 582 -0.56 10.03 -25.90
N LEU A 583 -1.24 10.58 -24.89
CA LEU A 583 -0.76 10.56 -23.51
C LEU A 583 -0.73 9.14 -22.94
N TYR A 584 -1.74 8.33 -23.26
CA TYR A 584 -1.80 6.92 -22.91
C TYR A 584 -0.56 6.16 -23.43
N GLU A 585 -0.29 6.24 -24.73
CA GLU A 585 0.87 5.55 -25.34
C GLU A 585 2.19 6.03 -24.73
N LEU A 586 2.35 7.35 -24.57
CA LEU A 586 3.58 7.94 -24.05
C LEU A 586 3.87 7.50 -22.61
N GLU A 587 2.88 7.58 -21.73
CA GLU A 587 3.07 7.29 -20.30
C GLU A 587 3.25 5.79 -20.04
N TYR A 588 2.54 4.92 -20.75
CA TYR A 588 2.73 3.48 -20.63
C TYR A 588 4.11 3.05 -21.15
N ALA A 589 4.56 3.58 -22.29
CA ALA A 589 5.89 3.32 -22.82
C ALA A 589 7.00 3.83 -21.88
N LYS A 590 6.87 5.07 -21.39
CA LYS A 590 7.83 5.69 -20.48
C LYS A 590 8.01 4.92 -19.18
N HIS A 591 6.92 4.36 -18.64
CA HIS A 591 6.94 3.63 -17.38
C HIS A 591 7.10 2.11 -17.56
N GLY A 592 7.30 1.63 -18.79
CA GLY A 592 7.48 0.21 -19.10
C GLY A 592 6.30 -0.65 -18.67
N ALA A 593 5.09 -0.07 -18.71
CA ALA A 593 3.85 -0.76 -18.43
C ALA A 593 3.28 -1.29 -19.75
N GLU A 594 3.08 -2.60 -19.84
CA GLU A 594 2.64 -3.25 -21.08
C GLU A 594 1.11 -3.29 -21.21
N PHE A 595 0.38 -3.27 -20.09
CA PHE A 595 -1.07 -3.50 -20.05
C PHE A 595 -1.81 -2.41 -19.29
N PRO A 596 -2.91 -1.88 -19.86
CA PRO A 596 -3.72 -0.85 -19.22
C PRO A 596 -4.45 -1.38 -18.00
N ASP A 597 -4.68 -0.50 -17.02
CA ASP A 597 -5.63 -0.78 -15.95
C ASP A 597 -7.08 -0.56 -16.41
N GLU A 598 -8.04 -1.05 -15.61
CA GLU A 598 -9.47 -0.90 -15.89
C GLU A 598 -9.89 0.56 -16.11
N ARG A 599 -9.28 1.48 -15.36
CA ARG A 599 -9.60 2.90 -15.43
C ARG A 599 -9.10 3.52 -16.74
N ALA A 600 -7.91 3.17 -17.22
CA ALA A 600 -7.43 3.63 -18.51
C ALA A 600 -8.36 3.17 -19.64
N LEU A 601 -8.78 1.90 -19.63
CA LEU A 601 -9.75 1.38 -20.61
C LEU A 601 -11.10 2.12 -20.56
N TYR A 602 -11.61 2.34 -19.34
CA TYR A 602 -12.85 3.11 -19.13
C TYR A 602 -12.75 4.51 -19.73
N VAL A 603 -11.60 5.17 -19.54
CA VAL A 603 -11.36 6.52 -20.06
C VAL A 603 -11.31 6.53 -21.59
N LEU A 604 -10.63 5.57 -22.22
CA LEU A 604 -10.57 5.49 -23.67
C LEU A 604 -11.97 5.31 -24.28
N LEU A 605 -12.77 4.39 -23.73
CA LEU A 605 -14.15 4.16 -24.16
C LEU A 605 -15.04 5.38 -23.94
N SER A 606 -14.93 6.01 -22.77
CA SER A 606 -15.70 7.21 -22.42
C SER A 606 -15.31 8.43 -23.26
N CYS A 607 -14.06 8.56 -23.67
CA CYS A 607 -13.63 9.57 -24.65
C CYS A 607 -14.26 9.30 -26.01
N ALA A 608 -14.17 8.05 -26.49
CA ALA A 608 -14.70 7.65 -27.78
C ALA A 608 -16.23 7.81 -27.88
N SER A 609 -16.95 7.64 -26.77
CA SER A 609 -18.41 7.82 -26.73
C SER A 609 -18.85 9.28 -26.67
N ARG A 610 -17.97 10.28 -26.53
CA ARG A 610 -18.38 11.69 -26.46
C ARG A 610 -18.69 12.28 -27.83
N ASN A 611 -19.81 12.98 -27.91
CA ASN A 611 -20.11 13.84 -29.06
C ASN A 611 -19.22 15.09 -28.98
N MET A 612 -18.31 15.25 -29.94
CA MET A 612 -17.57 16.51 -30.06
C MET A 612 -18.52 17.58 -30.59
N LYS A 613 -18.82 18.59 -29.76
CA LYS A 613 -19.41 19.82 -30.28
C LYS A 613 -18.35 20.47 -31.19
N PRO A 614 -18.68 20.86 -32.43
CA PRO A 614 -17.72 21.58 -33.28
C PRO A 614 -17.25 22.82 -32.53
N ARG A 615 -15.93 22.96 -32.31
CA ARG A 615 -15.38 24.16 -31.67
C ARG A 615 -15.68 25.35 -32.56
N VAL A 616 -16.47 26.29 -32.05
CA VAL A 616 -16.79 27.55 -32.70
C VAL A 616 -15.48 28.31 -32.94
N GLY A 617 -14.99 28.33 -34.18
CA GLY A 617 -13.79 29.09 -34.56
C GLY A 617 -12.86 28.39 -35.56
N HIS A 618 -12.88 27.06 -35.66
CA HIS A 618 -12.15 26.36 -36.72
C HIS A 618 -13.07 26.14 -37.92
N ARG A 619 -12.95 27.05 -38.88
CA ARG A 619 -13.53 26.97 -40.22
C ARG A 619 -12.71 25.94 -41.03
N GLU A 620 -12.65 24.70 -40.57
CA GLU A 620 -12.08 23.63 -41.38
C GLU A 620 -13.01 23.38 -42.56
N GLU A 621 -12.43 23.36 -43.76
CA GLU A 621 -13.12 23.07 -45.00
C GLU A 621 -13.91 21.77 -44.85
N TYR A 622 -15.21 21.90 -45.09
CA TYR A 622 -16.18 20.83 -44.99
C TYR A 622 -15.86 19.72 -46.00
N ASP A 623 -15.17 18.68 -45.53
CA ASP A 623 -15.15 17.40 -46.23
C ASP A 623 -16.48 16.69 -45.90
N SER A 624 -17.44 16.78 -46.81
CA SER A 624 -18.82 16.28 -46.67
C SER A 624 -18.91 14.77 -46.42
N ASN A 625 -17.80 14.04 -46.52
CA ASN A 625 -17.73 12.60 -46.31
C ASN A 625 -17.30 12.17 -44.91
N LYS A 626 -16.93 13.09 -44.00
CA LYS A 626 -16.59 12.73 -42.62
C LYS A 626 -17.84 12.79 -41.72
N PRO A 627 -18.23 11.68 -41.06
CA PRO A 627 -19.35 11.67 -40.13
C PRO A 627 -19.13 12.73 -39.06
N HIS A 628 -20.02 13.72 -39.00
CA HIS A 628 -19.84 14.93 -38.20
C HIS A 628 -19.72 14.58 -36.72
N GLY A 629 -18.72 15.16 -36.04
CA GLY A 629 -18.62 15.14 -34.58
C GLY A 629 -17.98 13.89 -33.95
N MET A 630 -17.38 12.99 -34.74
CA MET A 630 -16.63 11.85 -34.21
C MET A 630 -15.21 12.24 -33.78
N LEU A 631 -14.77 11.71 -32.64
CA LEU A 631 -13.40 11.91 -32.13
C LEU A 631 -12.40 11.07 -32.95
N MET A 632 -11.29 11.69 -33.34
CA MET A 632 -10.16 11.04 -34.01
C MET A 632 -8.93 11.07 -33.10
N TRP A 633 -8.16 9.98 -33.11
CA TRP A 633 -6.83 9.92 -32.51
C TRP A 633 -5.82 9.61 -33.62
N GLY A 634 -5.10 10.65 -34.04
CA GLY A 634 -4.28 10.59 -35.26
C GLY A 634 -5.16 10.42 -36.50
N ASP A 635 -4.90 9.37 -37.26
CA ASP A 635 -5.59 9.00 -38.50
C ASP A 635 -6.76 8.01 -38.30
N LYS A 636 -7.00 7.56 -37.06
CA LYS A 636 -8.01 6.55 -36.74
C LYS A 636 -9.16 7.12 -35.92
N TYR A 637 -10.35 6.53 -36.09
CA TYR A 637 -11.50 6.83 -35.26
C TYR A 637 -11.26 6.36 -33.83
N ALA A 638 -11.48 7.23 -32.85
CA ALA A 638 -11.23 6.93 -31.44
C ALA A 638 -12.03 5.71 -30.96
N VAL A 639 -13.24 5.49 -31.50
CA VAL A 639 -14.05 4.31 -31.21
C VAL A 639 -13.36 3.00 -31.61
N GLN A 640 -12.78 2.95 -32.80
CA GLN A 640 -12.09 1.74 -33.29
C GLN A 640 -10.86 1.45 -32.43
N VAL A 641 -10.09 2.49 -32.10
CA VAL A 641 -8.90 2.37 -31.25
C VAL A 641 -9.29 1.92 -29.84
N ALA A 642 -10.28 2.55 -29.22
CA ALA A 642 -10.73 2.20 -27.87
C ALA A 642 -11.31 0.78 -27.78
N MET A 643 -12.08 0.35 -28.78
CA MET A 643 -12.60 -1.02 -28.85
C MET A 643 -11.50 -2.06 -29.05
N ALA A 644 -10.55 -1.81 -29.95
CA ALA A 644 -9.41 -2.69 -30.17
C ALA A 644 -8.58 -2.83 -28.87
N GLU A 645 -8.35 -1.72 -28.18
CA GLU A 645 -7.60 -1.71 -26.94
C GLU A 645 -8.32 -2.42 -25.80
N PHE A 646 -9.64 -2.23 -25.69
CA PHE A 646 -10.48 -2.99 -24.76
C PHE A 646 -10.37 -4.49 -25.01
N LYS A 647 -10.58 -4.94 -26.25
CA LYS A 647 -10.51 -6.37 -26.60
C LYS A 647 -9.13 -6.97 -26.39
N ARG A 648 -8.07 -6.22 -26.66
CA ARG A 648 -6.68 -6.64 -26.44
C ARG A 648 -6.34 -6.81 -24.97
N SER A 649 -7.00 -6.05 -24.10
CA SER A 649 -6.58 -5.88 -22.70
C SER A 649 -7.53 -6.53 -21.69
N VAL A 650 -8.66 -7.08 -22.14
CA VAL A 650 -9.68 -7.69 -21.29
C VAL A 650 -9.66 -9.21 -21.44
N ARG A 651 -9.80 -9.92 -20.31
CA ARG A 651 -9.86 -11.39 -20.30
C ARG A 651 -11.04 -11.86 -21.15
N THR A 652 -10.84 -12.88 -21.98
CA THR A 652 -11.92 -13.46 -22.81
C THR A 652 -12.58 -14.68 -22.18
N LYS A 653 -11.85 -15.43 -21.35
CA LYS A 653 -12.32 -16.63 -20.69
C LYS A 653 -11.77 -16.74 -19.27
N MET A 654 -12.51 -17.42 -18.41
CA MET A 654 -11.94 -18.01 -17.20
C MET A 654 -11.06 -19.18 -17.63
N GLU A 655 -9.74 -19.03 -17.51
CA GLU A 655 -8.82 -20.16 -17.70
C GLU A 655 -9.13 -21.22 -16.64
N LYS A 656 -9.41 -22.45 -17.08
CA LYS A 656 -9.59 -23.59 -16.17
C LYS A 656 -8.30 -23.76 -15.38
N LEU A 657 -8.43 -23.79 -14.04
CA LEU A 657 -7.37 -23.84 -13.03
C LEU A 657 -6.28 -24.93 -13.18
N GLU A 658 -6.35 -25.79 -14.21
CA GLU A 658 -5.71 -27.10 -14.20
C GLU A 658 -4.26 -27.12 -14.69
N ARG A 659 -3.78 -26.11 -15.45
CA ARG A 659 -2.38 -26.06 -15.91
C ARG A 659 -1.84 -24.63 -15.93
N LEU A 660 -0.88 -24.36 -15.03
CA LEU A 660 -0.21 -23.07 -14.84
C LEU A 660 0.90 -22.76 -15.85
N GLU A 661 1.24 -23.71 -16.72
CA GLU A 661 2.50 -23.62 -17.45
C GLU A 661 2.50 -22.56 -18.55
N GLU A 662 1.37 -21.95 -18.91
CA GLU A 662 1.30 -20.75 -19.75
C GLU A 662 -0.12 -20.17 -19.60
N CYS A 663 -0.30 -19.21 -18.68
CA CYS A 663 -1.49 -18.36 -18.66
C CYS A 663 -1.13 -17.02 -19.34
N PRO A 664 -1.09 -16.95 -20.68
CA PRO A 664 -0.69 -15.75 -21.41
C PRO A 664 -1.65 -14.56 -21.21
N ASN A 665 -2.70 -14.70 -20.39
CA ASN A 665 -3.76 -13.70 -20.21
C ASN A 665 -3.92 -13.18 -18.78
N ASP A 666 -3.07 -13.57 -17.83
CA ASP A 666 -3.32 -13.23 -16.41
C ASP A 666 -3.11 -11.73 -16.10
N HIS A 667 -2.40 -11.01 -16.97
CA HIS A 667 -2.26 -9.56 -16.93
C HIS A 667 -3.49 -8.80 -17.50
N LEU A 668 -4.44 -9.50 -18.14
CA LEU A 668 -5.63 -8.88 -18.70
C LEU A 668 -6.64 -8.50 -17.61
N VAL A 669 -7.35 -7.41 -17.85
CA VAL A 669 -8.34 -6.80 -16.96
C VAL A 669 -9.58 -7.70 -16.87
N TYR A 670 -10.04 -7.96 -15.64
CA TYR A 670 -11.39 -8.46 -15.38
C TYR A 670 -12.35 -7.26 -15.27
N PRO A 671 -13.25 -7.01 -16.22
CA PRO A 671 -13.99 -5.75 -16.27
C PRO A 671 -15.03 -5.65 -15.16
N SER A 672 -15.15 -4.48 -14.53
CA SER A 672 -16.30 -4.22 -13.65
C SER A 672 -17.55 -3.88 -14.47
N ASN A 673 -18.69 -3.83 -13.78
CA ASN A 673 -19.94 -3.33 -14.33
C ASN A 673 -19.82 -1.92 -14.94
N ASN A 674 -18.96 -1.05 -14.41
CA ASN A 674 -18.80 0.30 -14.98
C ASN A 674 -18.03 0.29 -16.29
N LEU A 675 -17.01 -0.56 -16.40
CA LEU A 675 -16.26 -0.71 -17.64
C LEU A 675 -17.12 -1.39 -18.72
N TRP A 676 -17.88 -2.42 -18.38
CA TRP A 676 -18.86 -3.03 -19.28
C TRP A 676 -19.91 -2.03 -19.76
N ARG A 677 -20.43 -1.17 -18.88
CA ARG A 677 -21.37 -0.11 -19.27
C ARG A 677 -20.76 0.80 -20.32
N ALA A 678 -19.55 1.31 -20.10
CA ALA A 678 -18.87 2.18 -21.07
C ALA A 678 -18.64 1.48 -22.42
N TYR A 679 -18.32 0.18 -22.41
CA TYR A 679 -18.17 -0.60 -23.63
C TYR A 679 -19.51 -0.75 -24.37
N LEU A 680 -20.58 -1.12 -23.66
CA LEU A 680 -21.92 -1.23 -24.24
C LEU A 680 -22.40 0.11 -24.81
N GLU A 681 -22.24 1.22 -24.09
CA GLU A 681 -22.59 2.55 -24.56
C GLU A 681 -21.92 2.88 -25.91
N VAL A 682 -20.65 2.52 -26.08
CA VAL A 682 -19.93 2.68 -27.34
C VAL A 682 -20.53 1.79 -28.43
N LEU A 683 -20.76 0.51 -28.16
CA LEU A 683 -21.33 -0.42 -29.15
C LEU A 683 -22.71 0.01 -29.63
N VAL A 684 -23.60 0.36 -28.69
CA VAL A 684 -24.97 0.80 -28.98
C VAL A 684 -24.95 2.08 -29.81
N LYS A 685 -24.20 3.08 -29.36
CA LYS A 685 -24.16 4.40 -29.99
C LYS A 685 -23.68 4.38 -31.43
N PHE A 686 -22.71 3.52 -31.75
CA PHE A 686 -22.12 3.43 -33.07
C PHE A 686 -22.62 2.24 -33.90
N GLY A 687 -23.64 1.52 -33.42
CA GLY A 687 -24.32 0.47 -34.18
C GLY A 687 -23.50 -0.80 -34.41
N TYR A 688 -22.62 -1.18 -33.48
CA TYR A 688 -21.83 -2.42 -33.56
C TYR A 688 -22.64 -3.64 -33.10
N SER A 689 -23.72 -3.96 -33.83
CA SER A 689 -24.66 -5.04 -33.48
C SER A 689 -24.01 -6.43 -33.42
N GLU A 690 -23.05 -6.72 -34.30
CA GLU A 690 -22.32 -7.99 -34.27
C GLU A 690 -21.56 -8.16 -32.95
N GLU A 691 -20.90 -7.10 -32.48
CA GLU A 691 -20.16 -7.10 -31.22
C GLU A 691 -21.07 -7.32 -30.01
N LEU A 692 -22.26 -6.72 -30.02
CA LEU A 692 -23.26 -6.90 -28.96
C LEU A 692 -23.65 -8.38 -28.79
N THR A 693 -23.75 -9.14 -29.88
CA THR A 693 -24.10 -10.56 -29.80
C THR A 693 -23.04 -11.41 -29.08
N TYR A 694 -21.77 -11.02 -29.13
CA TYR A 694 -20.68 -11.74 -28.47
C TYR A 694 -20.56 -11.43 -26.97
N VAL A 695 -21.16 -10.33 -26.49
CA VAL A 695 -21.01 -9.90 -25.09
C VAL A 695 -21.60 -10.93 -24.12
N LEU A 696 -22.74 -11.55 -24.46
CA LEU A 696 -23.36 -12.58 -23.61
C LEU A 696 -22.44 -13.79 -23.43
N SER A 697 -21.94 -14.34 -24.55
CA SER A 697 -20.98 -15.46 -24.49
C SER A 697 -19.71 -15.09 -23.75
N TRP A 698 -19.27 -13.84 -23.87
CA TRP A 698 -18.10 -13.35 -23.16
C TRP A 698 -18.34 -13.27 -21.65
N TRP A 699 -19.51 -12.79 -21.21
CA TRP A 699 -19.86 -12.79 -19.78
C TRP A 699 -20.00 -14.20 -19.21
N GLU A 700 -20.55 -15.14 -19.98
CA GLU A 700 -20.63 -16.55 -19.61
C GLU A 700 -19.24 -17.18 -19.45
N ASP A 701 -18.38 -17.00 -20.46
CA ASP A 701 -17.01 -17.49 -20.45
C ASP A 701 -16.19 -16.91 -19.28
N LEU A 702 -16.52 -15.69 -18.83
CA LEU A 702 -15.90 -15.02 -17.69
C LEU A 702 -16.53 -15.32 -16.33
N GLU A 703 -17.63 -16.09 -16.30
CA GLU A 703 -18.45 -16.26 -15.10
C GLU A 703 -18.84 -14.90 -14.47
N PHE A 704 -19.03 -13.89 -15.31
CA PHE A 704 -19.33 -12.53 -14.89
C PHE A 704 -20.82 -12.38 -14.55
N VAL A 705 -21.12 -11.75 -13.41
CA VAL A 705 -22.50 -11.43 -13.02
C VAL A 705 -22.78 -9.95 -13.34
N PRO A 706 -23.53 -9.65 -14.42
CA PRO A 706 -23.85 -8.29 -14.77
C PRO A 706 -24.85 -7.68 -13.79
N SER A 707 -24.79 -6.36 -13.63
CA SER A 707 -25.84 -5.57 -13.00
C SER A 707 -27.11 -5.60 -13.85
N GLU A 708 -28.26 -5.45 -13.20
CA GLU A 708 -29.57 -5.39 -13.87
C GLU A 708 -29.58 -4.38 -15.02
N HIS A 709 -29.00 -3.21 -14.79
CA HIS A 709 -28.89 -2.15 -15.79
C HIS A 709 -28.04 -2.56 -17.01
N ASN A 710 -26.87 -3.18 -16.81
CA ASN A 710 -26.02 -3.58 -17.94
C ASN A 710 -26.67 -4.68 -18.78
N LEU A 711 -27.31 -5.64 -18.11
CA LEU A 711 -28.05 -6.70 -18.79
C LEU A 711 -29.23 -6.13 -19.57
N ALA A 712 -30.01 -5.23 -18.97
CA ALA A 712 -31.11 -4.55 -19.66
C ALA A 712 -30.62 -3.73 -20.86
N THR A 713 -29.52 -2.97 -20.71
CA THR A 713 -28.92 -2.17 -21.80
C THR A 713 -28.53 -3.05 -22.98
N LEU A 714 -27.85 -4.18 -22.71
CA LEU A 714 -27.48 -5.14 -23.74
C LEU A 714 -28.72 -5.72 -24.43
N LEU A 715 -29.70 -6.19 -23.67
CA LEU A 715 -30.93 -6.79 -24.21
C LEU A 715 -31.74 -5.80 -25.05
N VAL A 716 -31.82 -4.53 -24.66
CA VAL A 716 -32.49 -3.49 -25.46
C VAL A 716 -31.77 -3.22 -26.78
N ALA A 717 -30.44 -3.33 -26.78
CA ALA A 717 -29.63 -3.06 -27.97
C ALA A 717 -29.55 -4.23 -28.97
N LEU A 718 -29.99 -5.42 -28.59
CA LEU A 718 -30.07 -6.56 -29.50
C LEU A 718 -31.19 -6.38 -30.53
N PRO A 719 -31.08 -7.01 -31.71
CA PRO A 719 -32.15 -7.01 -32.71
C PRO A 719 -33.51 -7.47 -32.14
N ASP A 720 -34.58 -6.86 -32.64
CA ASP A 720 -35.96 -7.11 -32.18
C ASP A 720 -36.29 -8.61 -32.13
N GLY A 721 -36.90 -9.05 -31.01
CA GLY A 721 -37.30 -10.44 -30.78
C GLY A 721 -36.22 -11.35 -30.21
N GLN A 722 -34.93 -11.00 -30.32
CA GLN A 722 -33.85 -11.82 -29.74
C GLN A 722 -33.82 -11.75 -28.22
N ALA A 723 -34.00 -10.55 -27.65
CA ALA A 723 -34.02 -10.35 -26.21
C ALA A 723 -35.20 -11.11 -25.55
N GLU A 724 -36.38 -11.04 -26.16
CA GLU A 724 -37.58 -11.73 -25.67
C GLU A 724 -37.48 -13.24 -25.83
N ALA A 725 -36.72 -13.74 -26.82
CA ALA A 725 -36.42 -15.16 -26.96
C ALA A 725 -35.46 -15.64 -25.86
N LEU A 726 -34.38 -14.90 -25.59
CA LEU A 726 -33.40 -15.21 -24.55
C LEU A 726 -34.03 -15.23 -23.15
N ILE A 727 -34.83 -14.21 -22.81
CA ILE A 727 -35.55 -14.16 -21.51
C ILE A 727 -36.45 -15.40 -21.35
N ARG A 728 -37.16 -15.80 -22.41
CA ARG A 728 -38.05 -16.97 -22.39
C ARG A 728 -37.27 -18.29 -22.30
N ASP A 729 -36.11 -18.38 -22.94
CA ASP A 729 -35.28 -19.59 -22.92
C ASP A 729 -34.65 -19.81 -21.54
N VAL A 730 -34.11 -18.75 -20.94
CA VAL A 730 -33.56 -18.79 -19.58
C VAL A 730 -34.63 -19.15 -18.55
N ALA A 731 -35.81 -18.53 -18.65
CA ALA A 731 -36.93 -18.83 -17.75
C ALA A 731 -37.40 -20.29 -17.83
N LYS A 732 -37.18 -20.97 -18.97
CA LYS A 732 -37.52 -22.38 -19.17
C LYS A 732 -36.41 -23.34 -18.75
N ASN A 733 -35.16 -23.03 -19.08
CA ASN A 733 -34.05 -23.98 -19.00
C ASN A 733 -33.17 -23.80 -17.75
N HIS A 734 -33.20 -22.64 -17.10
CA HIS A 734 -32.27 -22.28 -16.02
C HIS A 734 -32.97 -21.83 -14.73
N ALA A 735 -34.24 -22.19 -14.55
CA ALA A 735 -35.02 -21.86 -13.35
C ALA A 735 -34.56 -22.60 -12.07
N VAL A 736 -33.69 -23.62 -12.20
CA VAL A 736 -33.14 -24.39 -11.06
C VAL A 736 -31.61 -24.26 -11.09
N PRO A 737 -30.96 -23.80 -10.00
CA PRO A 737 -29.51 -23.84 -9.89
C PRO A 737 -29.01 -25.27 -10.06
N SER A 738 -28.10 -25.51 -10.99
CA SER A 738 -27.39 -26.79 -11.10
C SER A 738 -26.69 -27.09 -9.77
N GLU A 739 -27.01 -28.22 -9.13
CA GLU A 739 -26.39 -28.66 -7.87
C GLU A 739 -24.90 -29.05 -8.02
N VAL A 740 -24.34 -29.00 -9.23
CA VAL A 740 -22.98 -29.44 -9.52
C VAL A 740 -22.15 -28.31 -10.12
N GLY A 741 -21.49 -27.53 -9.25
CA GLY A 741 -20.18 -26.87 -9.46
C GLY A 741 -19.95 -25.93 -10.65
N GLY A 742 -20.92 -25.70 -11.53
CA GLY A 742 -20.79 -24.83 -12.69
C GLY A 742 -21.42 -23.45 -12.48
N PHE A 743 -20.89 -22.43 -13.15
CA PHE A 743 -21.51 -21.11 -13.21
C PHE A 743 -22.94 -21.21 -13.75
N SER A 744 -23.91 -20.67 -13.01
CA SER A 744 -25.32 -20.72 -13.37
C SER A 744 -25.80 -19.37 -13.86
N LEU A 745 -26.37 -19.33 -15.07
CA LEU A 745 -27.10 -18.19 -15.62
C LEU A 745 -28.26 -17.73 -14.72
N ALA A 746 -28.72 -18.58 -13.79
CA ALA A 746 -29.72 -18.22 -12.79
C ALA A 746 -29.25 -17.14 -11.80
N LEU A 747 -27.93 -16.91 -11.69
CA LEU A 747 -27.36 -15.86 -10.82
C LEU A 747 -27.52 -14.46 -11.41
N TRP A 748 -27.84 -14.34 -12.70
CA TRP A 748 -28.00 -13.05 -13.36
C TRP A 748 -29.37 -12.43 -13.05
N PRO A 749 -29.45 -11.09 -12.94
CA PRO A 749 -30.69 -10.38 -12.66
C PRO A 749 -31.55 -10.23 -13.93
N TRP A 750 -32.07 -11.34 -14.46
CA TRP A 750 -32.86 -11.35 -15.69
C TRP A 750 -34.14 -10.50 -15.58
N PRO A 751 -34.33 -9.48 -16.44
CA PRO A 751 -35.56 -8.68 -16.41
C PRO A 751 -36.74 -9.46 -17.00
N THR A 752 -37.95 -9.13 -16.55
CA THR A 752 -39.18 -9.57 -17.24
C THR A 752 -39.35 -8.82 -18.55
N VAL A 753 -40.14 -9.37 -19.48
CA VAL A 753 -40.46 -8.68 -20.76
C VAL A 753 -41.06 -7.29 -20.52
N ALA A 754 -41.96 -7.17 -19.54
CA ALA A 754 -42.55 -5.88 -19.16
C ALA A 754 -41.52 -4.88 -18.61
N MET A 755 -40.54 -5.35 -17.82
CA MET A 755 -39.44 -4.50 -17.34
C MET A 755 -38.54 -4.04 -18.49
N LEU A 756 -38.29 -4.90 -19.47
CA LEU A 756 -37.51 -4.54 -20.66
C LEU A 756 -38.22 -3.47 -21.51
N GLU A 757 -39.53 -3.59 -21.71
CA GLU A 757 -40.34 -2.57 -22.40
C GLU A 757 -40.33 -1.24 -21.65
N ALA A 758 -40.47 -1.26 -20.32
CA ALA A 758 -40.36 -0.06 -19.50
C ALA A 758 -38.96 0.58 -19.61
N PHE A 759 -37.90 -0.22 -19.69
CA PHE A 759 -36.54 0.26 -19.90
C PHE A 759 -36.36 0.92 -21.27
N ARG A 760 -36.85 0.29 -22.35
CA ARG A 760 -36.87 0.87 -23.71
C ARG A 760 -37.52 2.25 -23.75
N LEU A 761 -38.65 2.40 -23.05
CA LEU A 761 -39.40 3.66 -22.97
C LEU A 761 -38.66 4.76 -22.20
N ASN A 762 -37.82 4.38 -21.23
CA ASN A 762 -37.03 5.33 -20.46
C ASN A 762 -35.76 5.78 -21.20
N GLU A 763 -35.08 4.88 -21.92
CA GLU A 763 -33.91 5.26 -22.72
C GLU A 763 -34.27 6.03 -23.99
N GLY A 764 -35.41 5.74 -24.62
CA GLY A 764 -35.90 6.50 -25.78
C GLY A 764 -36.30 7.96 -25.47
N ARG A 765 -36.28 8.38 -24.20
CA ARG A 765 -36.55 9.75 -23.74
C ARG A 765 -35.28 10.53 -23.34
N GLY A 766 -34.11 9.89 -23.41
CA GLY A 766 -32.81 10.42 -22.96
C GLY A 766 -32.07 11.26 -23.99
#